data_AF-A0A842TNH2-F1
#
_entry.id   AF-A0A842TNH2-F1
#
_cell.length_a   1.000
_cell.length_b   1.000
_cell.length_c   1.000
_cell.angle_alpha   90.00
_cell.angle_beta   90.00
_cell.angle_gamma   90.00
#
_symmetry.space_group_name_H-M   'P 1'
#
loop_
_entity.id
_entity.type
_entity.pdbx_description
1 polymer ?
#
loop_
_entity_poly.entity_id
_entity_poly.type
_entity_poly.pdbx_seq_one_letter_code
_entity_poly.pdbx_strand_id
1 'polypeptide(L)'
;MNKGIGFDSTSIELNDNIENYSMILNYTYNWIDATKGLDYSLTGWAGFPEKYSLPFNFTFYNETFDYIFVSPDGFASFINQSNPNNAHFPSKKNPYMIAPYWDDLVFPSFFDLLLSRNHSSGIYVRNLTSPDRFVIQWKDMYKFGIFSMGSFEIILLETGEIIFNYKYVNNYDSYTCGLNFGFNESLYNEYQDFDSNITNYSICFVPHLNKYVPELWGGVSKTFGDQKTLFTFTALYKDLDNSTPTKMNVIVDGLSYHMHKRDSLDNNYRDGCIYEYQKIFEPGVYNFYFECSDGRYFRILDIIPNITVKYNPFYEMNQNSSDFNNNYSMLIYPRNNASITAGKITLIWDSLNLSVGPVNYTLQVSNTSDFRSILFEEPSIVENTPKTNYSLQMLSSGIFYWRVRPWYDGFKYNWSEYNSFRISDTKNPIEGDIFVPILFLMLLSVVLISTSLIVYIKASRVKYFIKLDEKNKRSKSLIGVENSLKHKADNIDKMISDEEILTSKNKISYDYRKSQDNLSNTVESIEDSAFNESIYSKKNKLKIQKSEIQSIPFERRRKYFISPPEFYINCIKLLNEKKYGEALETFNEIIEIFRREHYYYWMANCYEWKAYIYILRGNQENALKNYHEVINLFKDLGNINGIIVISLKIGSIYYSLGDISHALSYGDHAKNLAEYGSIIEYLIASLMLLGKCYYELYEFKSALRNYFYAFNILKETNNLKKTCECLIKIGETLFQMELFENALKKLKQCLYLIPKNASNDLLLLKIKNLEIITKIYRKMNKNDEINKIRIKIDKIFDDFS
;
A
#
# COMPACT_ATOMS: atom_id res chain seq x y z
N MET A 1 -34.49 -5.29 -4.96
CA MET A 1 -33.80 -5.17 -3.66
C MET A 1 -32.31 -5.18 -3.95
N ASN A 2 -31.67 -4.02 -3.99
CA ASN A 2 -30.25 -3.92 -4.34
C ASN A 2 -29.43 -3.95 -3.05
N LYS A 3 -28.55 -4.95 -2.88
CA LYS A 3 -27.44 -4.86 -1.93
C LYS A 3 -26.26 -4.24 -2.67
N GLY A 4 -25.97 -2.97 -2.38
CA GLY A 4 -24.70 -2.38 -2.78
C GLY A 4 -23.58 -2.98 -1.93
N ILE A 5 -22.48 -3.36 -2.58
CA ILE A 5 -21.23 -3.67 -1.89
C ILE A 5 -20.52 -2.33 -1.66
N GLY A 6 -20.48 -1.89 -0.41
CA GLY A 6 -19.63 -0.77 -0.02
C GLY A 6 -18.19 -1.25 0.06
N PHE A 7 -17.27 -0.52 -0.58
CA PHE A 7 -15.84 -0.64 -0.27
C PHE A 7 -15.60 -0.04 1.11
N ASP A 8 -15.63 -0.90 2.12
CA ASP A 8 -15.22 -0.54 3.48
C ASP A 8 -13.69 -0.58 3.57
N SER A 9 -13.07 0.45 4.14
CA SER A 9 -11.61 0.58 4.22
C SER A 9 -11.06 -0.20 5.42
N THR A 10 -11.39 -1.50 5.47
CA THR A 10 -10.75 -2.46 6.36
C THR A 10 -9.58 -3.09 5.63
N SER A 11 -8.53 -3.42 6.38
CA SER A 11 -7.33 -4.08 5.86
C SER A 11 -7.71 -5.32 5.06
N ILE A 12 -7.48 -5.28 3.75
CA ILE A 12 -7.33 -6.51 2.97
C ILE A 12 -6.12 -7.21 3.57
N GLU A 13 -6.37 -8.29 4.31
CA GLU A 13 -5.37 -9.34 4.48
C GLU A 13 -5.07 -9.83 3.06
N LEU A 14 -3.97 -9.32 2.49
CA LEU A 14 -3.44 -9.83 1.24
C LEU A 14 -3.17 -11.31 1.49
N ASN A 15 -3.95 -12.17 0.84
CA ASN A 15 -3.64 -13.59 0.79
C ASN A 15 -2.17 -13.73 0.35
N ASP A 16 -1.32 -14.38 1.15
CA ASP A 16 0.15 -14.52 0.93
C ASP A 16 0.51 -15.39 -0.30
N ASN A 17 -0.44 -15.52 -1.22
CA ASN A 17 -0.71 -16.69 -2.05
C ASN A 17 -1.04 -16.29 -3.49
N ILE A 18 -0.70 -15.07 -3.88
CA ILE A 18 -0.90 -14.52 -5.22
C ILE A 18 0.39 -14.74 -6.00
N GLU A 19 0.37 -15.70 -6.92
CA GLU A 19 1.56 -16.02 -7.73
C GLU A 19 1.75 -14.97 -8.84
N ASN A 20 3.01 -14.70 -9.20
CA ASN A 20 3.38 -13.73 -10.23
C ASN A 20 3.40 -14.36 -11.64
N TYR A 21 3.88 -13.62 -12.64
CA TYR A 21 4.17 -14.15 -13.97
C TYR A 21 5.67 -14.36 -14.18
N SER A 22 6.03 -15.44 -14.88
CA SER A 22 7.37 -15.67 -15.41
C SER A 22 7.52 -15.00 -16.77
N MET A 23 8.46 -14.06 -16.91
CA MET A 23 8.74 -13.33 -18.14
C MET A 23 9.80 -14.06 -18.99
N ILE A 24 9.42 -14.45 -20.21
CA ILE A 24 10.26 -15.12 -21.21
C ILE A 24 10.58 -14.13 -22.34
N LEU A 25 11.84 -13.74 -22.45
CA LEU A 25 12.37 -12.90 -23.53
C LEU A 25 12.70 -13.72 -24.78
N ASN A 26 12.76 -13.08 -25.95
CA ASN A 26 12.99 -13.75 -27.24
C ASN A 26 12.00 -14.89 -27.53
N TYR A 27 10.72 -14.70 -27.18
CA TYR A 27 9.69 -15.69 -27.46
C TYR A 27 9.45 -15.84 -28.98
N THR A 28 8.79 -16.91 -29.41
CA THR A 28 8.53 -17.15 -30.85
C THR A 28 7.58 -16.10 -31.41
N TYR A 29 8.11 -15.20 -32.24
CA TYR A 29 7.33 -14.12 -32.84
C TYR A 29 6.31 -14.62 -33.86
N ASN A 30 5.04 -14.26 -33.64
CA ASN A 30 3.92 -14.61 -34.51
C ASN A 30 2.85 -13.51 -34.45
N TRP A 31 2.96 -12.53 -35.35
CA TRP A 31 2.07 -11.36 -35.41
C TRP A 31 0.62 -11.71 -35.81
N ILE A 32 -0.36 -11.19 -35.07
CA ILE A 32 -1.78 -11.34 -35.41
C ILE A 32 -2.34 -10.02 -35.96
N ASP A 33 -2.78 -10.03 -37.22
CA ASP A 33 -3.44 -8.88 -37.81
C ASP A 33 -4.87 -8.72 -37.26
N ALA A 34 -5.01 -7.89 -36.22
CA ALA A 34 -6.28 -7.57 -35.57
C ALA A 34 -7.14 -6.59 -36.37
N THR A 35 -6.60 -5.93 -37.41
CA THR A 35 -7.38 -5.05 -38.32
C THR A 35 -8.50 -5.76 -39.09
N LYS A 36 -8.52 -7.10 -39.06
CA LYS A 36 -9.59 -7.96 -39.58
C LYS A 36 -10.64 -8.35 -38.53
N GLY A 37 -10.56 -7.77 -37.34
CA GLY A 37 -11.48 -7.96 -36.22
C GLY A 37 -12.62 -6.94 -36.23
N LEU A 38 -13.03 -6.49 -35.05
CA LEU A 38 -13.96 -5.36 -34.93
C LEU A 38 -13.18 -4.07 -35.14
N ASP A 39 -13.53 -3.33 -36.19
CA ASP A 39 -13.05 -1.97 -36.41
C ASP A 39 -13.84 -1.01 -35.54
N TYR A 40 -13.16 -0.41 -34.56
CA TYR A 40 -13.59 0.85 -33.97
C TYR A 40 -12.49 1.90 -34.19
N SER A 41 -12.53 2.48 -35.40
CA SER A 41 -12.18 3.88 -35.64
C SER A 41 -12.53 4.72 -34.41
N LEU A 42 -11.50 5.23 -33.74
CA LEU A 42 -11.65 6.17 -32.62
C LEU A 42 -12.18 7.51 -33.17
N THR A 43 -13.50 7.61 -33.30
CA THR A 43 -14.22 8.85 -33.61
C THR A 43 -14.25 9.78 -32.40
N GLY A 44 -13.08 10.06 -31.84
CA GLY A 44 -12.93 10.83 -30.61
C GLY A 44 -11.48 10.94 -30.18
N TRP A 45 -11.05 12.15 -29.84
CA TRP A 45 -9.84 12.38 -29.06
C TRP A 45 -10.10 11.93 -27.62
N ALA A 46 -9.98 10.62 -27.38
CA ALA A 46 -10.34 9.98 -26.14
C ALA A 46 -9.10 9.43 -25.42
N GLY A 47 -8.50 10.24 -24.54
CA GLY A 47 -7.52 9.81 -23.52
C GLY A 47 -8.15 8.95 -22.41
N PHE A 48 -9.14 8.12 -22.76
CA PHE A 48 -9.97 7.34 -21.85
C PHE A 48 -9.96 5.87 -22.31
N PRO A 49 -9.70 4.91 -21.40
CA PRO A 49 -9.78 3.50 -21.75
C PRO A 49 -11.18 3.07 -22.16
N GLU A 50 -11.27 2.24 -23.19
CA GLU A 50 -12.52 1.65 -23.64
C GLU A 50 -12.67 0.21 -23.12
N LYS A 51 -13.90 -0.17 -22.72
CA LYS A 51 -14.19 -1.48 -22.11
C LYS A 51 -14.58 -2.51 -23.17
N TYR A 52 -13.86 -3.63 -23.20
CA TYR A 52 -14.11 -4.76 -24.10
C TYR A 52 -14.43 -6.04 -23.31
N SER A 53 -15.46 -6.78 -23.72
CA SER A 53 -15.74 -8.12 -23.18
C SER A 53 -14.76 -9.15 -23.74
N LEU A 54 -14.25 -10.02 -22.87
CA LEU A 54 -13.37 -11.11 -23.25
C LEU A 54 -14.19 -12.32 -23.75
N PRO A 55 -13.69 -13.10 -24.73
CA PRO A 55 -14.37 -14.31 -25.22
C PRO A 55 -14.34 -15.48 -24.23
N PHE A 56 -13.50 -15.39 -23.18
CA PHE A 56 -13.35 -16.34 -22.09
C PHE A 56 -13.04 -15.60 -20.79
N ASN A 57 -13.25 -16.25 -19.65
CA ASN A 57 -12.81 -15.74 -18.35
C ASN A 57 -11.27 -15.78 -18.28
N PHE A 58 -10.64 -14.64 -18.03
CA PHE A 58 -9.18 -14.53 -17.90
C PHE A 58 -8.79 -14.29 -16.44
N THR A 59 -7.86 -15.08 -15.92
CA THR A 59 -7.35 -14.93 -14.55
C THR A 59 -6.05 -14.14 -14.55
N PHE A 60 -6.00 -13.03 -13.80
CA PHE A 60 -4.84 -12.15 -13.66
C PHE A 60 -4.58 -11.89 -12.17
N TYR A 61 -3.43 -12.36 -11.67
CA TYR A 61 -3.08 -12.32 -10.24
C TYR A 61 -4.20 -12.90 -9.33
N ASN A 62 -4.65 -14.11 -9.65
CA ASN A 62 -5.74 -14.86 -8.99
C ASN A 62 -7.16 -14.24 -9.03
N GLU A 63 -7.34 -13.00 -9.48
CA GLU A 63 -8.67 -12.46 -9.80
C GLU A 63 -9.10 -12.86 -11.22
N THR A 64 -10.40 -13.07 -11.43
CA THR A 64 -10.95 -13.53 -12.72
C THR A 64 -11.86 -12.48 -13.35
N PHE A 65 -11.59 -12.16 -14.61
CA PHE A 65 -12.24 -11.07 -15.35
C PHE A 65 -12.90 -11.57 -16.65
N ASP A 66 -14.06 -11.00 -16.98
CA ASP A 66 -14.83 -11.20 -18.21
C ASP A 66 -14.74 -9.98 -19.16
N TYR A 67 -13.93 -8.98 -18.81
CA TYR A 67 -13.67 -7.79 -19.60
C TYR A 67 -12.26 -7.24 -19.36
N ILE A 68 -11.81 -6.35 -20.25
CA ILE A 68 -10.59 -5.54 -20.09
C ILE A 68 -10.82 -4.11 -20.60
N PHE A 69 -10.15 -3.13 -20.01
CA PHE A 69 -10.08 -1.76 -20.49
C PHE A 69 -8.81 -1.55 -21.33
N VAL A 70 -8.93 -0.95 -22.51
CA VAL A 70 -7.81 -0.70 -23.44
C VAL A 70 -7.57 0.81 -23.55
N SER A 71 -6.35 1.27 -23.26
CA SER A 71 -5.96 2.68 -23.27
C SER A 71 -5.29 3.09 -24.59
N PRO A 72 -5.49 4.33 -25.09
CA PRO A 72 -4.66 4.89 -26.17
C PRO A 72 -3.16 4.90 -25.82
N ASP A 73 -2.84 5.11 -24.54
CA ASP A 73 -1.50 5.27 -23.97
C ASP A 73 -0.64 3.97 -23.99
N GLY A 74 -0.94 3.00 -24.85
CA GLY A 74 -0.15 1.78 -25.03
C GLY A 74 -0.25 0.75 -23.89
N PHE A 75 -1.36 0.73 -23.15
CA PHE A 75 -1.61 -0.25 -22.09
C PHE A 75 -3.07 -0.73 -22.03
N ALA A 76 -3.28 -1.86 -21.34
CA ALA A 76 -4.59 -2.36 -20.95
C ALA A 76 -4.67 -2.60 -19.44
N SER A 77 -5.87 -2.65 -18.87
CA SER A 77 -6.10 -2.88 -17.44
C SER A 77 -7.44 -3.53 -17.16
N PHE A 78 -7.54 -4.31 -16.09
CA PHE A 78 -8.81 -4.88 -15.63
C PHE A 78 -9.64 -3.91 -14.77
N ILE A 79 -9.12 -2.71 -14.49
CA ILE A 79 -9.86 -1.61 -13.89
C ILE A 79 -9.87 -0.38 -14.81
N ASN A 80 -10.86 0.49 -14.63
CA ASN A 80 -10.95 1.72 -15.43
C ASN A 80 -9.93 2.76 -14.93
N GLN A 81 -8.80 2.90 -15.62
CA GLN A 81 -7.74 3.84 -15.28
C GLN A 81 -7.13 4.51 -16.52
N SER A 82 -7.15 5.85 -16.57
CA SER A 82 -6.45 6.67 -17.56
C SER A 82 -5.20 7.27 -16.91
N ASN A 83 -4.04 7.14 -17.54
CA ASN A 83 -2.80 7.78 -17.10
C ASN A 83 -1.78 7.80 -18.25
N PRO A 84 -1.53 8.94 -18.92
CA PRO A 84 -0.55 9.02 -20.01
C PRO A 84 0.91 9.05 -19.51
N ASN A 85 1.14 9.38 -18.24
CA ASN A 85 2.50 9.53 -17.70
C ASN A 85 3.03 8.17 -17.22
N ASN A 86 3.89 7.56 -18.03
CA ASN A 86 4.54 6.31 -17.70
C ASN A 86 5.31 6.40 -16.36
N ALA A 87 5.33 5.28 -15.64
CA ALA A 87 6.02 5.16 -14.36
C ALA A 87 6.57 3.75 -14.20
N HIS A 88 7.65 3.60 -13.45
CA HIS A 88 8.21 2.28 -13.17
C HIS A 88 7.22 1.36 -12.45
N PHE A 89 7.34 0.06 -12.70
CA PHE A 89 6.68 -0.96 -11.91
C PHE A 89 7.61 -1.43 -10.77
N PRO A 90 7.08 -1.71 -9.57
CA PRO A 90 5.67 -1.77 -9.18
C PRO A 90 5.04 -0.39 -8.96
N SER A 91 3.75 -0.24 -9.27
CA SER A 91 3.00 1.00 -9.05
C SER A 91 1.65 0.77 -8.36
N LYS A 92 1.52 1.29 -7.13
CA LYS A 92 0.24 1.36 -6.39
C LYS A 92 -0.83 2.23 -7.05
N LYS A 93 -0.46 3.08 -8.02
CA LYS A 93 -1.40 3.99 -8.70
C LYS A 93 -2.11 3.34 -9.89
N ASN A 94 -1.52 2.31 -10.48
CA ASN A 94 -2.03 1.68 -11.70
C ASN A 94 -2.20 0.15 -11.53
N PRO A 95 -2.96 -0.35 -10.54
CA PRO A 95 -3.10 -1.78 -10.31
C PRO A 95 -3.79 -2.52 -11.47
N TYR A 96 -3.67 -3.84 -11.48
CA TYR A 96 -4.17 -4.73 -12.55
C TYR A 96 -3.85 -4.24 -13.97
N MET A 97 -2.59 -3.94 -14.25
CA MET A 97 -2.15 -3.31 -15.51
C MET A 97 -1.25 -4.22 -16.35
N ILE A 98 -1.49 -4.18 -17.67
CA ILE A 98 -0.72 -4.86 -18.71
C ILE A 98 -0.17 -3.77 -19.65
N ALA A 99 1.14 -3.53 -19.64
CA ALA A 99 1.78 -2.45 -20.39
C ALA A 99 2.78 -3.03 -21.40
N PRO A 100 2.42 -3.27 -22.68
CA PRO A 100 3.38 -3.60 -23.72
C PRO A 100 4.29 -2.43 -24.08
N TYR A 101 3.76 -1.20 -24.07
CA TYR A 101 4.53 0.02 -24.30
C TYR A 101 3.76 1.22 -23.72
N TRP A 102 3.72 1.34 -22.40
CA TRP A 102 3.01 2.43 -21.75
C TRP A 102 3.80 3.73 -21.83
N ASP A 103 3.21 4.74 -22.47
CA ASP A 103 3.75 6.09 -22.67
C ASP A 103 2.63 7.06 -23.12
N ASP A 104 2.92 8.35 -23.28
CA ASP A 104 1.99 9.35 -23.84
C ASP A 104 1.82 9.14 -25.35
N LEU A 105 1.06 8.09 -25.71
CA LEU A 105 0.84 7.67 -27.09
C LEU A 105 -0.40 8.32 -27.70
N VAL A 106 -0.23 8.84 -28.91
CA VAL A 106 -1.24 9.55 -29.68
C VAL A 106 -1.39 8.98 -31.08
N PHE A 107 -2.59 9.16 -31.63
CA PHE A 107 -2.85 8.95 -33.05
C PHE A 107 -2.19 10.06 -33.87
N PRO A 108 -1.76 9.80 -35.12
CA PRO A 108 -1.29 10.86 -36.00
C PRO A 108 -2.36 11.93 -36.14
N SER A 109 -1.96 13.17 -35.85
CA SER A 109 -2.84 14.32 -35.89
C SER A 109 -3.21 14.69 -37.33
N PHE A 110 -4.14 15.64 -37.50
CA PHE A 110 -4.41 16.26 -38.80
C PHE A 110 -3.16 16.88 -39.45
N PHE A 111 -2.11 17.19 -38.66
CA PHE A 111 -0.84 17.70 -39.16
C PHE A 111 0.07 16.61 -39.75
N ASP A 112 -0.10 15.35 -39.31
CA ASP A 112 0.72 14.20 -39.72
C ASP A 112 0.18 13.54 -41.00
N LEU A 113 -1.14 13.52 -41.16
CA LEU A 113 -1.85 13.17 -42.41
C LEU A 113 -1.46 14.06 -43.60
N LEU A 114 -0.87 15.23 -43.34
CA LEU A 114 -0.46 16.21 -44.35
C LEU A 114 0.91 15.91 -45.00
N LEU A 115 1.66 14.90 -44.53
CA LEU A 115 3.04 14.64 -44.95
C LEU A 115 3.32 13.21 -45.47
N SER A 116 2.44 12.21 -45.29
CA SER A 116 2.64 10.89 -45.91
C SER A 116 1.34 10.13 -46.20
N ARG A 117 1.46 8.98 -46.87
CA ARG A 117 0.41 8.29 -47.65
C ARG A 117 -0.66 7.58 -46.80
N ASN A 118 -1.77 7.20 -47.45
CA ASN A 118 -2.84 6.34 -46.93
C ASN A 118 -2.36 5.20 -46.00
N HIS A 119 -2.36 5.43 -44.69
CA HIS A 119 -2.11 4.41 -43.66
C HIS A 119 -3.16 4.53 -42.55
N SER A 120 -3.76 3.39 -42.20
CA SER A 120 -4.81 3.30 -41.18
C SER A 120 -4.18 3.00 -39.81
N SER A 121 -3.70 4.02 -39.13
CA SER A 121 -3.33 3.94 -37.72
C SER A 121 -4.55 3.73 -36.84
N GLY A 122 -4.40 3.15 -35.65
CA GLY A 122 -5.50 2.97 -34.71
C GLY A 122 -5.28 1.84 -33.72
N ILE A 123 -6.27 1.60 -32.86
CA ILE A 123 -6.31 0.46 -31.96
C ILE A 123 -7.38 -0.51 -32.46
N TYR A 124 -7.04 -1.79 -32.54
CA TYR A 124 -7.91 -2.83 -33.09
C TYR A 124 -7.99 -4.00 -32.12
N VAL A 125 -9.19 -4.49 -31.86
CA VAL A 125 -9.41 -5.69 -31.04
C VAL A 125 -9.94 -6.84 -31.88
N ARG A 126 -9.48 -8.06 -31.57
CA ARG A 126 -9.89 -9.25 -32.30
C ARG A 126 -9.97 -10.49 -31.42
N ASN A 127 -11.14 -11.12 -31.43
CA ASN A 127 -11.35 -12.44 -30.87
C ASN A 127 -10.99 -13.48 -31.93
N LEU A 128 -10.29 -14.53 -31.52
CA LEU A 128 -10.01 -15.72 -32.33
C LEU A 128 -10.41 -16.95 -31.55
N THR A 129 -10.90 -17.97 -32.25
CA THR A 129 -11.21 -19.27 -31.67
C THR A 129 -10.21 -20.33 -32.16
N SER A 130 -9.99 -21.39 -31.36
CA SER A 130 -9.11 -22.54 -31.72
C SER A 130 -7.61 -22.19 -31.96
N PRO A 131 -6.78 -22.04 -30.90
CA PRO A 131 -7.18 -21.84 -29.50
C PRO A 131 -7.76 -20.44 -29.30
N ASP A 132 -8.48 -20.28 -28.20
CA ASP A 132 -9.22 -19.05 -27.91
C ASP A 132 -8.27 -17.95 -27.44
N ARG A 133 -8.31 -16.81 -28.13
CA ARG A 133 -7.39 -15.68 -27.96
C ARG A 133 -8.12 -14.34 -28.07
N PHE A 134 -7.70 -13.39 -27.25
CA PHE A 134 -8.08 -11.98 -27.34
C PHE A 134 -6.85 -11.15 -27.72
N VAL A 135 -6.92 -10.43 -28.84
CA VAL A 135 -5.81 -9.64 -29.38
C VAL A 135 -6.15 -8.16 -29.32
N ILE A 136 -5.22 -7.35 -28.82
CA ILE A 136 -5.27 -5.88 -28.83
C ILE A 136 -4.06 -5.38 -29.61
N GLN A 137 -4.27 -4.73 -30.75
CA GLN A 137 -3.21 -4.20 -31.61
C GLN A 137 -3.21 -2.68 -31.56
N TRP A 138 -2.10 -2.08 -31.13
CA TRP A 138 -1.77 -0.68 -31.38
C TRP A 138 -1.03 -0.59 -32.70
N LYS A 139 -1.66 0.03 -33.71
CA LYS A 139 -1.14 0.12 -35.07
C LYS A 139 -0.69 1.55 -35.36
N ASP A 140 0.59 1.67 -35.69
CA ASP A 140 1.22 2.87 -36.22
C ASP A 140 1.00 4.08 -35.28
N MET A 141 1.25 3.86 -33.98
CA MET A 141 1.11 4.84 -32.89
C MET A 141 2.37 5.72 -32.76
N TYR A 142 2.18 6.93 -32.24
CA TYR A 142 3.23 7.94 -32.05
C TYR A 142 3.34 8.35 -30.58
N LYS A 143 4.52 8.75 -30.10
CA LYS A 143 4.64 9.46 -28.82
C LYS A 143 4.29 10.94 -29.01
N PHE A 144 3.63 11.57 -28.04
CA PHE A 144 3.35 13.00 -28.13
C PHE A 144 4.64 13.83 -28.23
N GLY A 145 4.65 14.80 -29.14
CA GLY A 145 5.77 15.71 -29.36
C GLY A 145 6.98 15.12 -30.10
N ILE A 146 7.02 13.81 -30.38
CA ILE A 146 8.16 13.12 -31.01
C ILE A 146 7.66 12.21 -32.14
N PHE A 147 8.33 12.21 -33.29
CA PHE A 147 8.01 11.32 -34.42
C PHE A 147 8.53 9.88 -34.23
N SER A 148 8.35 9.29 -33.03
CA SER A 148 8.48 7.85 -32.87
C SER A 148 7.29 7.17 -33.51
N MET A 149 7.47 5.96 -34.02
CA MET A 149 6.41 5.19 -34.68
C MET A 149 6.52 3.74 -34.22
N GLY A 150 5.41 3.16 -33.75
CA GLY A 150 5.38 1.80 -33.24
C GLY A 150 4.11 1.05 -33.63
N SER A 151 4.26 -0.24 -33.93
CA SER A 151 3.17 -1.21 -34.09
C SER A 151 3.44 -2.40 -33.18
N PHE A 152 2.59 -2.58 -32.16
CA PHE A 152 2.71 -3.64 -31.15
C PHE A 152 1.34 -4.19 -30.75
N GLU A 153 1.31 -5.38 -30.16
CA GLU A 153 0.06 -6.03 -29.72
C GLU A 153 0.21 -6.78 -28.40
N ILE A 154 -0.91 -6.92 -27.67
CA ILE A 154 -1.10 -7.91 -26.60
C ILE A 154 -1.93 -9.05 -27.17
N ILE A 155 -1.54 -10.29 -26.87
CA ILE A 155 -2.37 -11.49 -27.05
C ILE A 155 -2.60 -12.08 -25.66
N LEU A 156 -3.87 -12.15 -25.23
CA LEU A 156 -4.30 -12.94 -24.08
C LEU A 156 -4.75 -14.32 -24.57
N LEU A 157 -4.30 -15.37 -23.89
CA LEU A 157 -4.70 -16.76 -24.15
C LEU A 157 -5.62 -17.27 -23.03
N GLU A 158 -6.50 -18.22 -23.36
CA GLU A 158 -7.35 -18.92 -22.38
C GLU A 158 -6.56 -19.67 -21.28
N THR A 159 -5.27 -19.94 -21.53
CA THR A 159 -4.30 -20.52 -20.58
C THR A 159 -3.86 -19.54 -19.48
N GLY A 160 -4.20 -18.25 -19.61
CA GLY A 160 -3.70 -17.18 -18.75
C GLY A 160 -2.39 -16.56 -19.23
N GLU A 161 -1.75 -17.10 -20.28
CA GLU A 161 -0.55 -16.53 -20.89
C GLU A 161 -0.84 -15.18 -21.56
N ILE A 162 0.12 -14.25 -21.44
CA ILE A 162 0.08 -12.92 -22.04
C ILE A 162 1.31 -12.78 -22.95
N ILE A 163 1.12 -12.49 -24.24
CA ILE A 163 2.22 -12.27 -25.18
C ILE A 163 2.21 -10.81 -25.61
N PHE A 164 3.37 -10.16 -25.55
CA PHE A 164 3.62 -8.89 -26.22
C PHE A 164 4.39 -9.17 -27.52
N ASN A 165 3.85 -8.75 -28.66
CA ASN A 165 4.57 -8.77 -29.94
C ASN A 165 4.85 -7.34 -30.39
N TYR A 166 6.06 -7.12 -30.90
CA TYR A 166 6.52 -5.84 -31.43
C TYR A 166 6.87 -6.04 -32.90
N LYS A 167 5.99 -5.58 -33.80
CA LYS A 167 6.25 -5.61 -35.24
C LYS A 167 7.39 -4.67 -35.59
N TYR A 168 7.29 -3.45 -35.08
CA TYR A 168 8.42 -2.54 -34.95
C TYR A 168 8.13 -1.50 -33.86
N VAL A 169 9.18 -1.03 -33.17
CA VAL A 169 9.16 0.13 -32.28
C VAL A 169 10.51 0.85 -32.40
N ASN A 170 10.48 2.15 -32.67
CA ASN A 170 11.68 2.99 -32.77
C ASN A 170 11.77 3.83 -31.48
N ASN A 171 12.83 3.67 -30.69
CA ASN A 171 12.89 4.13 -29.30
C ASN A 171 14.09 5.06 -29.02
N TYR A 172 13.85 6.20 -28.35
CA TYR A 172 14.90 7.16 -27.95
C TYR A 172 14.68 7.93 -26.63
N ASP A 173 13.62 7.72 -25.84
CA ASP A 173 13.35 8.56 -24.65
C ASP A 173 12.87 7.81 -23.37
N SER A 174 11.60 7.38 -23.30
CA SER A 174 11.00 6.75 -22.10
C SER A 174 9.81 5.88 -22.46
N TYR A 175 9.53 4.85 -21.67
CA TYR A 175 8.35 3.97 -21.73
C TYR A 175 8.30 3.11 -20.45
N THR A 176 7.18 2.42 -20.21
CA THR A 176 7.10 1.31 -19.25
C THR A 176 6.62 0.05 -19.97
N CYS A 177 7.36 -1.06 -19.84
CA CYS A 177 6.97 -2.37 -20.37
C CYS A 177 6.89 -3.40 -19.24
N GLY A 178 5.78 -4.14 -19.13
CA GLY A 178 5.61 -5.23 -18.17
C GLY A 178 4.18 -5.42 -17.64
N LEU A 179 4.08 -6.03 -16.46
CA LEU A 179 2.83 -6.36 -15.76
C LEU A 179 2.87 -5.80 -14.34
N ASN A 180 1.74 -5.32 -13.82
CA ASN A 180 1.68 -4.73 -12.47
C ASN A 180 0.38 -5.12 -11.75
N PHE A 181 0.50 -5.84 -10.64
CA PHE A 181 -0.61 -6.09 -9.72
C PHE A 181 -1.01 -4.83 -8.95
N GLY A 182 -0.02 -4.05 -8.49
CA GLY A 182 -0.18 -2.76 -7.80
C GLY A 182 -0.66 -2.81 -6.34
N PHE A 183 -1.30 -3.90 -5.88
CA PHE A 183 -1.64 -4.05 -4.45
C PHE A 183 -0.51 -4.64 -3.61
N ASN A 184 0.41 -5.37 -4.23
CA ASN A 184 1.64 -5.89 -3.61
C ASN A 184 2.84 -5.47 -4.46
N GLU A 185 3.84 -4.83 -3.84
CA GLU A 185 5.03 -4.30 -4.52
C GLU A 185 6.03 -5.40 -4.95
N SER A 186 5.83 -6.65 -4.51
CA SER A 186 6.61 -7.81 -4.99
C SER A 186 5.99 -8.50 -6.22
N LEU A 187 4.80 -8.10 -6.66
CA LEU A 187 4.04 -8.77 -7.73
C LEU A 187 3.93 -7.88 -8.97
N TYR A 188 5.00 -7.88 -9.75
CA TYR A 188 5.12 -7.18 -11.02
C TYR A 188 6.16 -7.85 -11.92
N ASN A 189 6.19 -7.46 -13.18
CA ASN A 189 7.33 -7.66 -14.08
C ASN A 189 7.62 -6.31 -14.74
N GLU A 190 8.89 -6.01 -14.99
CA GLU A 190 9.29 -4.83 -15.76
C GLU A 190 10.43 -5.22 -16.72
N TYR A 191 10.43 -4.63 -17.91
CA TYR A 191 11.46 -4.77 -18.92
C TYR A 191 11.91 -3.38 -19.39
N GLN A 192 13.22 -3.13 -19.39
CA GLN A 192 13.81 -1.82 -19.69
C GLN A 192 14.85 -1.83 -20.83
N ASP A 193 15.16 -2.98 -21.43
CA ASP A 193 16.27 -3.15 -22.38
C ASP A 193 15.87 -3.02 -23.87
N PHE A 194 14.88 -2.17 -24.20
CA PHE A 194 14.53 -1.86 -25.59
C PHE A 194 15.64 -1.06 -26.31
N ASP A 195 16.40 -1.76 -27.14
CA ASP A 195 17.29 -1.17 -28.15
C ASP A 195 16.59 -0.14 -29.05
N SER A 196 17.38 0.77 -29.65
CA SER A 196 16.86 1.92 -30.42
C SER A 196 15.90 1.60 -31.57
N ASN A 197 15.92 0.39 -32.12
CA ASN A 197 14.91 -0.09 -33.08
C ASN A 197 14.64 -1.58 -32.86
N ILE A 198 13.46 -1.91 -32.33
CA ILE A 198 12.96 -3.29 -32.23
C ILE A 198 12.18 -3.63 -33.50
N THR A 199 12.36 -4.83 -34.04
CA THR A 199 11.51 -5.39 -35.10
C THR A 199 11.31 -6.88 -34.90
N ASN A 200 10.09 -7.38 -35.16
CA ASN A 200 9.71 -8.79 -35.03
C ASN A 200 10.16 -9.48 -33.73
N TYR A 201 9.93 -8.83 -32.59
CA TYR A 201 10.33 -9.30 -31.26
C TYR A 201 9.12 -9.68 -30.40
N SER A 202 9.30 -10.60 -29.46
CA SER A 202 8.24 -11.05 -28.56
C SER A 202 8.71 -11.30 -27.13
N ILE A 203 7.85 -10.94 -26.18
CA ILE A 203 7.95 -11.28 -24.76
C ILE A 203 6.70 -12.08 -24.41
N CYS A 204 6.86 -13.19 -23.69
CA CYS A 204 5.74 -13.99 -23.17
C CYS A 204 5.77 -13.99 -21.64
N PHE A 205 4.63 -13.76 -21.02
CA PHE A 205 4.41 -13.87 -19.58
C PHE A 205 3.54 -15.09 -19.33
N VAL A 206 4.12 -16.08 -18.65
CA VAL A 206 3.44 -17.32 -18.30
C VAL A 206 2.98 -17.21 -16.84
N PRO A 207 1.69 -17.36 -16.52
CA PRO A 207 1.24 -17.40 -15.14
C PRO A 207 1.83 -18.63 -14.45
N HIS A 208 2.25 -18.50 -13.19
CA HIS A 208 2.39 -19.68 -12.36
C HIS A 208 0.99 -20.31 -12.18
N LEU A 209 0.89 -21.59 -12.52
CA LEU A 209 -0.36 -22.34 -12.62
C LEU A 209 -0.48 -23.31 -11.45
N ASN A 210 -0.54 -22.80 -10.23
CA ASN A 210 -0.87 -23.64 -9.08
C ASN A 210 -2.28 -24.25 -9.23
N LYS A 211 -2.33 -25.54 -9.57
CA LYS A 211 -3.53 -26.30 -9.91
C LYS A 211 -3.65 -27.58 -9.10
N TYR A 212 -2.55 -28.27 -8.83
CA TYR A 212 -2.51 -29.49 -8.03
C TYR A 212 -2.27 -29.18 -6.55
N VAL A 213 -2.82 -30.04 -5.70
CA VAL A 213 -2.62 -29.96 -4.25
C VAL A 213 -1.23 -30.54 -3.92
N PRO A 214 -0.38 -29.88 -3.11
CA PRO A 214 0.95 -30.36 -2.81
C PRO A 214 0.90 -31.66 -2.01
N GLU A 215 1.87 -32.53 -2.25
CA GLU A 215 2.10 -33.77 -1.52
C GLU A 215 3.08 -33.50 -0.36
N LEU A 216 2.71 -33.95 0.85
CA LEU A 216 3.46 -33.73 2.08
C LEU A 216 3.71 -35.06 2.80
N TRP A 217 4.98 -35.35 3.07
CA TRP A 217 5.41 -36.44 3.96
C TRP A 217 6.35 -35.89 5.02
N GLY A 218 6.49 -36.58 6.15
CA GLY A 218 7.47 -36.20 7.16
C GLY A 218 7.59 -37.20 8.30
N GLY A 219 8.56 -36.94 9.17
CA GLY A 219 8.83 -37.70 10.38
C GLY A 219 9.87 -37.03 11.26
N VAL A 220 10.28 -37.71 12.31
CA VAL A 220 11.34 -37.27 13.23
C VAL A 220 12.45 -38.31 13.29
N SER A 221 13.70 -37.88 13.45
CA SER A 221 14.87 -38.76 13.51
C SER A 221 14.84 -39.78 14.66
N LYS A 222 14.12 -39.47 15.76
CA LYS A 222 13.93 -40.31 16.94
C LYS A 222 12.59 -40.01 17.59
N THR A 223 11.88 -41.03 18.08
CA THR A 223 10.66 -40.88 18.90
C THR A 223 10.93 -40.98 20.41
N PHE A 224 12.18 -41.24 20.80
CA PHE A 224 12.62 -41.37 22.20
C PHE A 224 13.98 -40.70 22.42
N GLY A 225 14.16 -40.06 23.58
CA GLY A 225 15.44 -39.46 23.97
C GLY A 225 15.46 -38.90 25.40
N ASP A 226 16.52 -38.17 25.70
CA ASP A 226 16.72 -37.41 26.94
C ASP A 226 16.76 -35.89 26.70
N GLN A 227 16.88 -35.10 27.77
CA GLN A 227 16.90 -33.63 27.74
C GLN A 227 18.11 -32.99 27.01
N LYS A 228 18.92 -33.79 26.32
CA LYS A 228 20.01 -33.35 25.43
C LYS A 228 19.93 -33.98 24.04
N THR A 229 18.95 -34.85 23.80
CA THR A 229 18.71 -35.45 22.49
C THR A 229 18.19 -34.38 21.54
N LEU A 230 18.95 -34.12 20.47
CA LEU A 230 18.52 -33.28 19.37
C LEU A 230 17.57 -34.09 18.47
N PHE A 231 16.33 -33.61 18.36
CA PHE A 231 15.32 -34.16 17.48
C PHE A 231 15.32 -33.38 16.17
N THR A 232 15.51 -34.10 15.06
CA THR A 232 15.47 -33.55 13.71
C THR A 232 14.15 -33.95 13.08
N PHE A 233 13.27 -32.98 12.90
CA PHE A 233 12.05 -33.10 12.12
C PHE A 233 12.40 -32.91 10.66
N THR A 234 11.98 -33.83 9.81
CA THR A 234 12.25 -33.80 8.36
C THR A 234 10.95 -33.97 7.63
N ALA A 235 10.69 -33.12 6.64
CA ALA A 235 9.52 -33.21 5.79
C ALA A 235 9.91 -33.07 4.31
N LEU A 236 9.27 -33.88 3.46
CA LEU A 236 9.37 -33.82 2.01
C LEU A 236 8.11 -33.11 1.50
N TYR A 237 8.32 -31.96 0.87
CA TYR A 237 7.27 -31.21 0.17
C TYR A 237 7.46 -31.44 -1.33
N LYS A 238 6.39 -31.80 -2.03
CA LYS A 238 6.42 -32.00 -3.47
C LYS A 238 5.16 -31.42 -4.11
N ASP A 239 5.30 -30.74 -5.24
CA ASP A 239 4.20 -30.11 -5.94
C ASP A 239 4.27 -30.32 -7.46
N LEU A 240 3.17 -30.73 -8.08
CA LEU A 240 3.16 -31.12 -9.49
C LEU A 240 3.25 -29.95 -10.47
N ASP A 241 2.86 -28.74 -10.07
CA ASP A 241 3.04 -27.49 -10.83
C ASP A 241 4.38 -26.81 -10.52
N ASN A 242 5.16 -27.41 -9.62
CA ASN A 242 6.43 -26.88 -9.11
C ASN A 242 6.26 -25.61 -8.25
N SER A 243 5.10 -25.42 -7.60
CA SER A 243 4.83 -24.26 -6.76
C SER A 243 5.62 -24.30 -5.45
N THR A 244 6.21 -23.16 -5.11
CA THR A 244 7.01 -22.90 -3.91
C THR A 244 6.11 -22.94 -2.66
N PRO A 245 6.48 -23.61 -1.55
CA PRO A 245 5.69 -23.53 -0.33
C PRO A 245 5.80 -22.12 0.29
N THR A 246 4.67 -21.43 0.45
CA THR A 246 4.55 -20.17 1.22
C THR A 246 4.57 -20.42 2.73
N LYS A 247 4.19 -21.62 3.18
CA LYS A 247 4.24 -22.07 4.58
C LYS A 247 4.81 -23.48 4.65
N MET A 248 5.76 -23.71 5.56
CA MET A 248 6.32 -25.05 5.82
C MET A 248 6.72 -25.18 7.28
N ASN A 249 5.85 -25.77 8.10
CA ASN A 249 6.02 -25.81 9.56
C ASN A 249 5.91 -27.23 10.12
N VAL A 250 6.57 -27.44 11.25
CA VAL A 250 6.22 -28.50 12.21
C VAL A 250 5.50 -27.89 13.39
N ILE A 251 4.35 -28.45 13.76
CA ILE A 251 3.58 -28.06 14.93
C ILE A 251 3.86 -29.06 16.03
N VAL A 252 4.32 -28.62 17.21
CA VAL A 252 4.57 -29.48 18.37
C VAL A 252 3.73 -28.99 19.55
N ASP A 253 2.79 -29.82 20.03
CA ASP A 253 1.76 -29.48 21.02
C ASP A 253 1.07 -28.11 20.78
N GLY A 254 0.76 -27.83 19.51
CA GLY A 254 0.10 -26.59 19.07
C GLY A 254 1.03 -25.39 18.86
N LEU A 255 2.33 -25.50 19.18
CA LEU A 255 3.32 -24.46 18.87
C LEU A 255 3.93 -24.66 17.49
N SER A 256 3.83 -23.64 16.64
CA SER A 256 4.35 -23.66 15.27
C SER A 256 5.82 -23.31 15.17
N TYR A 257 6.59 -24.13 14.45
CA TYR A 257 8.00 -23.92 14.15
C TYR A 257 8.25 -23.99 12.65
N HIS A 258 8.80 -22.90 12.10
CA HIS A 258 9.17 -22.82 10.69
C HIS A 258 10.33 -23.77 10.36
N MET A 259 10.20 -24.51 9.26
CA MET A 259 11.23 -25.44 8.79
C MET A 259 12.11 -24.79 7.73
N HIS A 260 13.40 -25.09 7.73
CA HIS A 260 14.36 -24.58 6.75
C HIS A 260 14.63 -25.61 5.67
N LYS A 261 14.71 -25.17 4.42
CA LYS A 261 15.04 -26.03 3.28
C LYS A 261 16.45 -26.60 3.45
N ARG A 262 16.64 -27.91 3.29
CA ARG A 262 17.92 -28.61 3.50
C ARG A 262 18.96 -28.22 2.45
N ASP A 263 18.53 -28.14 1.20
CA ASP A 263 19.29 -27.58 0.09
C ASP A 263 18.56 -26.32 -0.41
N SER A 264 19.22 -25.17 -0.35
CA SER A 264 18.64 -23.89 -0.78
C SER A 264 18.70 -23.69 -2.30
N LEU A 265 19.43 -24.51 -3.03
CA LEU A 265 19.62 -24.42 -4.49
C LEU A 265 18.66 -25.33 -5.28
N ASP A 266 18.25 -26.46 -4.69
CA ASP A 266 17.23 -27.34 -5.25
C ASP A 266 15.88 -26.62 -5.29
N ASN A 267 15.44 -26.15 -6.47
CA ASN A 267 14.13 -25.51 -6.65
C ASN A 267 13.17 -26.34 -7.51
N ASN A 268 13.38 -27.67 -7.56
CA ASN A 268 12.53 -28.60 -8.30
C ASN A 268 11.48 -29.23 -7.37
N TYR A 269 10.55 -28.42 -6.87
CA TYR A 269 9.42 -28.91 -6.06
C TYR A 269 8.65 -30.07 -6.71
N ARG A 270 8.75 -30.28 -8.03
CA ARG A 270 8.13 -31.40 -8.76
C ARG A 270 8.79 -32.76 -8.55
N ASP A 271 10.08 -32.84 -8.23
CA ASP A 271 10.70 -34.09 -7.74
C ASP A 271 10.71 -34.16 -6.20
N GLY A 272 10.79 -33.01 -5.54
CA GLY A 272 10.38 -32.80 -4.15
C GLY A 272 11.51 -32.35 -3.23
N CYS A 273 11.33 -31.18 -2.61
CA CYS A 273 12.34 -30.55 -1.77
C CYS A 273 12.20 -30.98 -0.30
N ILE A 274 13.33 -31.16 0.39
CA ILE A 274 13.37 -31.54 1.80
C ILE A 274 13.56 -30.33 2.71
N TYR A 275 12.75 -30.26 3.77
CA TYR A 275 12.80 -29.26 4.82
C TYR A 275 13.11 -29.90 6.18
N GLU A 276 13.81 -29.17 7.05
CA GLU A 276 14.21 -29.61 8.38
C GLU A 276 13.91 -28.57 9.46
N TYR A 277 13.62 -29.06 10.67
CA TYR A 277 13.66 -28.29 11.91
C TYR A 277 14.34 -29.11 12.99
N GLN A 278 15.14 -28.48 13.86
CA GLN A 278 15.91 -29.17 14.89
C GLN A 278 15.65 -28.55 16.26
N LYS A 279 15.34 -29.38 17.26
CA LYS A 279 15.03 -28.93 18.61
C LYS A 279 15.41 -29.95 19.68
N ILE A 280 15.83 -29.45 20.84
CA ILE A 280 15.93 -30.19 22.10
C ILE A 280 14.68 -29.82 22.91
N PHE A 281 14.06 -30.82 23.55
CA PHE A 281 12.91 -30.63 24.42
C PHE A 281 13.28 -30.95 25.88
N GLU A 282 12.50 -30.39 26.80
CA GLU A 282 12.51 -30.79 28.20
C GLU A 282 11.86 -32.19 28.36
N PRO A 283 12.00 -32.84 29.53
CA PRO A 283 11.30 -34.10 29.79
C PRO A 283 9.77 -33.97 29.66
N GLY A 284 9.15 -34.83 28.86
CA GLY A 284 7.74 -34.76 28.51
C GLY A 284 7.34 -35.73 27.39
N VAL A 285 6.06 -35.74 27.04
CA VAL A 285 5.54 -36.43 25.85
C VAL A 285 4.93 -35.38 24.94
N TYR A 286 5.44 -35.30 23.71
CA TYR A 286 5.08 -34.28 22.74
C TYR A 286 4.39 -34.89 21.53
N ASN A 287 3.24 -34.35 21.15
CA ASN A 287 2.54 -34.67 19.91
C ASN A 287 3.04 -33.72 18.82
N PHE A 288 3.16 -34.17 17.58
CA PHE A 288 3.50 -33.28 16.48
C PHE A 288 2.89 -33.71 15.14
N TYR A 289 2.73 -32.73 14.27
CA TYR A 289 2.31 -32.90 12.88
C TYR A 289 3.03 -31.89 11.99
N PHE A 290 3.04 -32.12 10.68
CA PHE A 290 3.53 -31.14 9.70
C PHE A 290 2.37 -30.45 9.01
N GLU A 291 2.55 -29.18 8.67
CA GLU A 291 1.65 -28.44 7.81
C GLU A 291 2.45 -27.74 6.70
N CYS A 292 1.89 -27.69 5.50
CA CYS A 292 2.40 -26.88 4.41
C CYS A 292 1.28 -26.11 3.70
N SER A 293 1.68 -25.03 3.05
CA SER A 293 0.86 -24.26 2.12
C SER A 293 1.75 -23.90 0.94
N ASP A 294 1.27 -24.13 -0.27
CA ASP A 294 1.78 -23.50 -1.50
C ASP A 294 1.10 -22.13 -1.74
N GLY A 295 0.10 -21.85 -0.93
CA GLY A 295 -0.72 -20.65 -0.91
C GLY A 295 -2.14 -20.86 -1.42
N ARG A 296 -2.34 -21.70 -2.43
CA ARG A 296 -3.69 -22.05 -2.91
C ARG A 296 -4.30 -23.17 -2.07
N TYR A 297 -3.47 -24.12 -1.68
CA TYR A 297 -3.82 -25.37 -1.05
C TYR A 297 -3.01 -25.55 0.24
N PHE A 298 -3.74 -25.95 1.28
CA PHE A 298 -3.18 -26.21 2.59
C PHE A 298 -3.25 -27.71 2.89
N ARG A 299 -2.18 -28.25 3.48
CA ARG A 299 -2.07 -29.68 3.83
C ARG A 299 -1.56 -29.83 5.25
N ILE A 300 -2.16 -30.79 5.96
CA ILE A 300 -1.69 -31.28 7.26
C ILE A 300 -1.35 -32.77 7.11
N LEU A 301 -0.35 -33.23 7.86
CA LEU A 301 0.00 -34.64 8.03
C LEU A 301 -0.27 -35.08 9.47
N ASP A 302 -1.53 -35.43 9.76
CA ASP A 302 -2.08 -35.56 11.12
C ASP A 302 -1.65 -36.80 11.95
N ILE A 303 -0.83 -37.72 11.42
CA ILE A 303 -0.56 -39.02 12.07
C ILE A 303 0.93 -39.34 12.09
N ILE A 304 1.62 -38.99 13.18
CA ILE A 304 3.04 -39.29 13.40
C ILE A 304 3.23 -39.71 14.88
N PRO A 305 4.09 -40.71 15.19
CA PRO A 305 4.28 -41.16 16.57
C PRO A 305 4.87 -40.08 17.48
N ASN A 306 4.31 -39.94 18.68
CA ASN A 306 4.74 -38.97 19.69
C ASN A 306 6.23 -39.09 20.05
N ILE A 307 6.82 -37.97 20.43
CA ILE A 307 8.17 -37.91 20.99
C ILE A 307 8.08 -38.07 22.50
N THR A 308 8.82 -39.01 23.06
CA THR A 308 8.97 -39.18 24.51
C THR A 308 10.37 -38.76 24.94
N VAL A 309 10.47 -37.71 25.75
CA VAL A 309 11.72 -37.25 26.35
C VAL A 309 11.70 -37.55 27.85
N LYS A 310 12.73 -38.23 28.35
CA LYS A 310 12.86 -38.57 29.76
C LYS A 310 14.04 -37.85 30.40
N TYR A 311 13.94 -37.59 31.70
CA TYR A 311 15.06 -37.00 32.43
C TYR A 311 16.16 -38.05 32.68
N ASN A 312 17.35 -37.78 32.15
CA ASN A 312 18.57 -38.55 32.36
C ASN A 312 19.44 -37.85 33.41
N PRO A 313 19.44 -38.30 34.68
CA PRO A 313 20.15 -37.61 35.78
C PRO A 313 21.68 -37.72 35.69
N PHE A 314 22.21 -38.58 34.82
CA PHE A 314 23.64 -38.85 34.74
C PHE A 314 24.39 -37.94 33.76
N TYR A 315 23.70 -37.04 33.07
CA TYR A 315 24.32 -36.22 32.02
C TYR A 315 25.37 -35.25 32.58
N GLU A 316 25.06 -34.54 33.67
CA GLU A 316 25.98 -33.56 34.29
C GLU A 316 27.25 -34.21 34.86
N MET A 317 27.16 -35.48 35.24
CA MET A 317 28.31 -36.27 35.71
C MET A 317 29.33 -36.57 34.61
N ASN A 318 28.87 -36.74 33.37
CA ASN A 318 29.74 -37.07 32.24
C ASN A 318 30.54 -35.86 31.72
N GLN A 319 30.14 -34.61 32.01
CA GLN A 319 30.81 -33.43 31.48
C GLN A 319 32.03 -32.96 32.30
N ASN A 320 32.17 -33.40 33.56
CA ASN A 320 33.34 -33.10 34.40
C ASN A 320 34.56 -34.01 34.09
N SER A 321 34.68 -34.46 32.84
CA SER A 321 35.68 -35.46 32.40
C SER A 321 37.11 -34.92 32.28
N SER A 322 37.41 -33.72 32.77
CA SER A 322 38.78 -33.21 32.92
C SER A 322 39.46 -33.69 34.21
N ASP A 323 38.69 -34.06 35.24
CA ASP A 323 39.21 -34.63 36.50
C ASP A 323 39.02 -36.16 36.52
N PHE A 324 39.91 -36.85 35.82
CA PHE A 324 39.80 -38.25 35.40
C PHE A 324 39.94 -39.32 36.52
N ASN A 325 39.39 -39.10 37.72
CA ASN A 325 39.50 -40.06 38.84
C ASN A 325 38.27 -40.18 39.77
N ASN A 326 37.25 -39.32 39.67
CA ASN A 326 36.09 -39.40 40.58
C ASN A 326 34.99 -40.32 40.04
N ASN A 327 35.18 -41.63 40.24
CA ASN A 327 34.07 -42.58 40.24
C ASN A 327 33.07 -42.19 41.34
N TYR A 328 31.93 -41.61 40.96
CA TYR A 328 30.91 -41.12 41.90
C TYR A 328 30.31 -42.22 42.81
N SER A 329 30.51 -43.51 42.50
CA SER A 329 30.22 -44.61 43.41
C SER A 329 31.52 -45.36 43.76
N MET A 330 32.20 -44.88 44.80
CA MET A 330 33.35 -45.59 45.37
C MET A 330 32.92 -46.88 46.06
N LEU A 331 33.62 -47.97 45.75
CA LEU A 331 33.41 -49.28 46.37
C LEU A 331 34.12 -49.32 47.74
N ILE A 332 33.35 -49.32 48.83
CA ILE A 332 33.86 -49.11 50.20
C ILE A 332 34.31 -50.41 50.84
N TYR A 333 33.49 -51.45 50.72
CA TYR A 333 33.73 -52.75 51.33
C TYR A 333 33.04 -53.86 50.51
N PRO A 334 33.70 -54.98 50.19
CA PRO A 334 35.13 -55.28 50.35
C PRO A 334 36.02 -54.25 49.65
N ARG A 335 37.10 -53.82 50.31
CA ARG A 335 38.17 -53.02 49.68
C ARG A 335 38.91 -53.88 48.65
N ASN A 336 39.52 -53.25 47.65
CA ASN A 336 40.33 -53.96 46.66
C ASN A 336 41.43 -54.82 47.33
N ASN A 337 41.62 -56.05 46.86
CA ASN A 337 42.49 -57.08 47.42
C ASN A 337 42.20 -57.49 48.88
N ALA A 338 41.01 -57.22 49.43
CA ALA A 338 40.65 -57.65 50.79
C ALA A 338 40.59 -59.18 50.93
N SER A 339 40.95 -59.70 52.09
CA SER A 339 40.73 -61.12 52.45
C SER A 339 39.57 -61.24 53.43
N ILE A 340 38.62 -62.13 53.14
CA ILE A 340 37.35 -62.28 53.86
C ILE A 340 37.09 -63.77 54.11
N THR A 341 36.45 -64.10 55.23
CA THR A 341 36.04 -65.47 55.55
C THR A 341 34.75 -65.85 54.84
N ALA A 342 34.61 -67.12 54.45
CA ALA A 342 33.39 -67.64 53.82
C ALA A 342 32.15 -67.41 54.70
N GLY A 343 31.04 -66.98 54.09
CA GLY A 343 29.81 -66.62 54.81
C GLY A 343 28.96 -65.56 54.10
N LYS A 344 28.19 -64.80 54.89
CA LYS A 344 27.39 -63.67 54.42
C LYS A 344 28.29 -62.44 54.26
N ILE A 345 28.50 -62.00 53.01
CA ILE A 345 29.30 -60.83 52.68
C ILE A 345 28.34 -59.70 52.30
N THR A 346 28.47 -58.55 52.96
CA THR A 346 27.76 -57.32 52.59
C THR A 346 28.68 -56.46 51.74
N LEU A 347 28.32 -56.26 50.47
CA LEU A 347 28.96 -55.28 49.59
C LEU A 347 28.38 -53.90 49.90
N ILE A 348 29.21 -52.85 49.98
CA ILE A 348 28.85 -51.49 50.37
C ILE A 348 29.56 -50.50 49.46
N TRP A 349 28.82 -49.56 48.87
CA TRP A 349 29.34 -48.48 48.02
C TRP A 349 28.73 -47.13 48.40
N ASP A 350 29.40 -46.05 48.02
CA ASP A 350 28.85 -44.70 48.18
C ASP A 350 27.71 -44.47 47.19
N SER A 351 26.60 -43.94 47.70
CA SER A 351 25.40 -43.61 46.95
C SER A 351 25.58 -42.27 46.23
N LEU A 352 25.03 -42.16 45.01
CA LEU A 352 25.02 -40.91 44.24
C LEU A 352 24.20 -39.80 44.90
N ASN A 353 23.10 -40.15 45.59
CA ASN A 353 22.22 -39.24 46.33
C ASN A 353 21.77 -38.02 45.49
N LEU A 354 21.08 -38.29 44.37
CA LEU A 354 20.73 -37.27 43.38
C LEU A 354 19.49 -36.47 43.76
N SER A 355 19.41 -35.25 43.23
CA SER A 355 18.28 -34.33 43.39
C SER A 355 16.94 -34.90 42.88
N VAL A 356 16.98 -35.88 41.98
CA VAL A 356 15.81 -36.63 41.47
C VAL A 356 15.31 -37.74 42.40
N GLY A 357 15.95 -37.94 43.56
CA GLY A 357 15.69 -39.04 44.46
C GLY A 357 16.52 -40.30 44.15
N PRO A 358 16.15 -41.45 44.74
CA PRO A 358 16.98 -42.65 44.69
C PRO A 358 17.09 -43.24 43.29
N VAL A 359 18.31 -43.54 42.85
CA VAL A 359 18.56 -44.33 41.64
C VAL A 359 18.51 -45.84 41.94
N ASN A 360 18.53 -46.68 40.90
CA ASN A 360 18.77 -48.11 41.06
C ASN A 360 20.23 -48.44 40.72
N TYR A 361 20.78 -49.50 41.31
CA TYR A 361 22.08 -50.05 40.98
C TYR A 361 21.97 -51.45 40.39
N THR A 362 22.70 -51.70 39.30
CA THR A 362 23.08 -53.07 38.92
C THR A 362 24.38 -53.42 39.64
N LEU A 363 24.39 -54.49 40.41
CA LEU A 363 25.58 -55.10 41.00
C LEU A 363 26.00 -56.32 40.18
N GLN A 364 27.30 -56.47 39.92
CA GLN A 364 27.88 -57.71 39.37
C GLN A 364 28.99 -58.25 40.27
N VAL A 365 29.06 -59.58 40.40
CA VAL A 365 30.18 -60.33 40.96
C VAL A 365 30.65 -61.37 39.95
N SER A 366 31.97 -61.46 39.75
CA SER A 366 32.65 -62.25 38.73
C SER A 366 33.87 -62.97 39.31
N ASN A 367 34.30 -64.08 38.72
CA ASN A 367 35.61 -64.70 38.97
C ASN A 367 36.71 -64.21 38.00
N THR A 368 36.37 -63.40 37.00
CA THR A 368 37.33 -62.74 36.09
C THR A 368 37.24 -61.22 36.22
N SER A 369 38.38 -60.53 36.16
CA SER A 369 38.45 -59.06 36.25
C SER A 369 37.86 -58.34 35.04
N ASP A 370 37.73 -59.03 33.91
CA ASP A 370 37.08 -58.52 32.69
C ASP A 370 35.56 -58.67 32.69
N PHE A 371 34.99 -59.30 33.73
CA PHE A 371 33.55 -59.57 33.87
C PHE A 371 32.92 -60.36 32.71
N ARG A 372 33.71 -61.16 31.98
CA ARG A 372 33.18 -62.12 30.99
C ARG A 372 32.44 -63.30 31.62
N SER A 373 32.71 -63.61 32.89
CA SER A 373 32.11 -64.73 33.63
C SER A 373 31.39 -64.22 34.88
N ILE A 374 30.15 -63.76 34.70
CA ILE A 374 29.30 -63.28 35.78
C ILE A 374 28.81 -64.46 36.63
N LEU A 375 29.15 -64.45 37.91
CA LEU A 375 28.67 -65.43 38.90
C LEU A 375 27.37 -64.98 39.55
N PHE A 376 27.18 -63.67 39.69
CA PHE A 376 26.00 -63.07 40.29
C PHE A 376 25.73 -61.70 39.68
N GLU A 377 24.48 -61.42 39.33
CA GLU A 377 24.00 -60.09 38.95
C GLU A 377 22.68 -59.80 39.66
N GLU A 378 22.60 -58.65 40.32
CA GLU A 378 21.36 -58.11 40.85
C GLU A 378 21.09 -56.78 40.12
N PRO A 379 20.08 -56.71 39.24
CA PRO A 379 19.90 -55.56 38.36
C PRO A 379 19.26 -54.34 39.01
N SER A 380 18.53 -54.48 40.12
CA SER A 380 17.57 -53.47 40.60
C SER A 380 17.70 -53.16 42.09
N ILE A 381 18.90 -52.88 42.57
CA ILE A 381 19.14 -52.48 43.97
C ILE A 381 18.75 -51.02 44.15
N VAL A 382 17.67 -50.75 44.88
CA VAL A 382 17.27 -49.37 45.21
C VAL A 382 18.34 -48.71 46.07
N GLU A 383 18.73 -47.49 45.70
CA GLU A 383 19.68 -46.67 46.43
C GLU A 383 19.22 -46.39 47.87
N ASN A 384 20.16 -46.49 48.82
CA ASN A 384 19.97 -46.11 50.22
C ASN A 384 21.06 -45.10 50.60
N THR A 385 20.69 -43.93 51.12
CA THR A 385 21.64 -42.81 51.28
C THR A 385 22.13 -42.71 52.73
N PRO A 386 23.43 -42.39 52.97
CA PRO A 386 24.48 -42.07 51.99
C PRO A 386 25.20 -43.29 51.40
N LYS A 387 24.88 -44.54 51.83
CA LYS A 387 25.60 -45.75 51.40
C LYS A 387 24.65 -46.91 51.10
N THR A 388 24.65 -47.33 49.84
CA THR A 388 23.87 -48.49 49.39
C THR A 388 24.67 -49.76 49.69
N ASN A 389 23.96 -50.83 50.03
CA ASN A 389 24.58 -52.10 50.34
C ASN A 389 23.72 -53.28 49.89
N TYR A 390 24.36 -54.42 49.68
CA TYR A 390 23.71 -55.68 49.33
C TYR A 390 24.43 -56.84 50.00
N SER A 391 23.68 -57.71 50.68
CA SER A 391 24.23 -58.93 51.28
C SER A 391 24.03 -60.13 50.38
N LEU A 392 25.11 -60.85 50.05
CA LEU A 392 25.04 -62.16 49.41
C LEU A 392 25.75 -63.22 50.25
N GLN A 393 25.36 -64.48 50.05
CA GLN A 393 26.00 -65.63 50.68
C GLN A 393 27.07 -66.19 49.75
N MET A 394 28.33 -66.22 50.18
CA MET A 394 29.45 -66.79 49.41
C MET A 394 30.13 -67.90 50.21
N LEU A 395 30.15 -69.11 49.64
CA LEU A 395 30.62 -70.33 50.30
C LEU A 395 31.81 -71.00 49.58
N SER A 396 32.24 -70.48 48.43
CA SER A 396 33.38 -70.99 47.67
C SER A 396 34.62 -70.12 47.91
N SER A 397 35.76 -70.75 48.22
CA SER A 397 37.06 -70.09 48.19
C SER A 397 37.48 -69.72 46.78
N GLY A 398 38.19 -68.60 46.64
CA GLY A 398 38.54 -68.03 45.35
C GLY A 398 38.86 -66.53 45.41
N ILE A 399 39.15 -65.96 44.25
CA ILE A 399 39.26 -64.51 44.05
C ILE A 399 38.02 -64.07 43.28
N PHE A 400 37.37 -63.02 43.76
CA PHE A 400 36.16 -62.47 43.18
C PHE A 400 36.36 -60.98 42.89
N TYR A 401 35.73 -60.51 41.82
CA TYR A 401 35.72 -59.13 41.38
C TYR A 401 34.28 -58.63 41.42
N TRP A 402 34.05 -57.45 41.98
CA TRP A 402 32.71 -56.86 42.04
C TRP A 402 32.72 -55.39 41.63
N ARG A 403 31.63 -54.97 41.01
CA ARG A 403 31.40 -53.60 40.52
C ARG A 403 29.92 -53.26 40.54
N VAL A 404 29.60 -51.97 40.57
CA VAL A 404 28.22 -51.48 40.47
C VAL A 404 28.10 -50.46 39.35
N ARG A 405 26.91 -50.32 38.77
CA ARG A 405 26.54 -49.14 37.95
C ARG A 405 25.19 -48.60 38.43
N PRO A 406 25.02 -47.28 38.57
CA PRO A 406 23.72 -46.68 38.75
C PRO A 406 22.95 -46.62 37.42
N TRP A 407 21.62 -46.67 37.50
CA TRP A 407 20.70 -46.51 36.39
C TRP A 407 19.36 -45.91 36.87
N TYR A 408 18.69 -45.17 35.99
CA TYR A 408 17.46 -44.44 36.29
C TYR A 408 16.59 -44.38 35.03
N ASP A 409 15.33 -44.82 35.16
CA ASP A 409 14.31 -44.82 34.11
C ASP A 409 14.77 -45.29 32.71
N GLY A 410 15.62 -46.34 32.69
CA GLY A 410 16.19 -46.95 31.48
C GLY A 410 17.58 -46.45 31.09
N PHE A 411 17.98 -45.25 31.52
CA PHE A 411 19.34 -44.73 31.33
C PHE A 411 20.31 -45.41 32.30
N LYS A 412 21.46 -45.86 31.80
CA LYS A 412 22.51 -46.54 32.58
C LYS A 412 23.77 -45.68 32.59
N TYR A 413 24.36 -45.48 33.76
CA TYR A 413 25.66 -44.85 33.89
C TYR A 413 26.79 -45.87 33.68
N ASN A 414 28.03 -45.37 33.69
CA ASN A 414 29.22 -46.20 33.63
C ASN A 414 29.30 -47.15 34.84
N TRP A 415 29.94 -48.30 34.62
CA TRP A 415 30.37 -49.16 35.72
C TRP A 415 31.43 -48.46 36.56
N SER A 416 31.40 -48.67 37.87
CA SER A 416 32.52 -48.38 38.74
C SER A 416 33.76 -49.18 38.30
N GLU A 417 34.95 -48.69 38.64
CA GLU A 417 36.10 -49.57 38.78
C GLU A 417 35.75 -50.72 39.74
N TYR A 418 36.37 -51.88 39.51
CA TYR A 418 36.09 -53.06 40.33
C TYR A 418 36.98 -53.11 41.56
N ASN A 419 36.45 -53.66 42.65
CA ASN A 419 37.26 -54.14 43.77
C ASN A 419 37.38 -55.66 43.67
N SER A 420 38.56 -56.20 43.93
CA SER A 420 38.75 -57.64 44.16
C SER A 420 38.66 -57.98 45.64
N PHE A 421 38.27 -59.21 45.97
CA PHE A 421 38.45 -59.80 47.30
C PHE A 421 38.67 -61.30 47.21
N ARG A 422 39.35 -61.86 48.21
CA ARG A 422 39.64 -63.28 48.32
C ARG A 422 38.83 -63.91 49.45
N ILE A 423 38.16 -65.02 49.16
CA ILE A 423 37.56 -65.88 50.19
C ILE A 423 38.53 -67.02 50.49
N SER A 424 38.84 -67.20 51.78
CA SER A 424 39.56 -68.37 52.29
C SER A 424 38.67 -69.21 53.21
N ASP A 425 38.81 -70.53 53.14
CA ASP A 425 37.99 -71.50 53.90
C ASP A 425 38.39 -71.59 55.39
N THR A 426 39.40 -70.83 55.81
CA THR A 426 39.98 -70.92 57.17
C THR A 426 39.50 -69.78 58.06
N LYS A 427 38.59 -70.09 59.00
CA LYS A 427 38.53 -69.34 60.26
C LYS A 427 39.81 -69.64 61.05
N ASN A 428 40.75 -68.70 61.11
CA ASN A 428 41.66 -68.57 62.25
C ASN A 428 42.25 -67.14 62.32
N PRO A 429 42.34 -66.53 63.52
CA PRO A 429 43.01 -65.25 63.71
C PRO A 429 44.51 -65.49 63.90
N ILE A 430 45.36 -64.75 63.18
CA ILE A 430 46.81 -64.70 63.45
C ILE A 430 47.25 -63.23 63.42
N GLU A 431 47.89 -62.83 64.51
CA GLU A 431 48.52 -61.53 64.74
C GLU A 431 49.77 -61.36 63.85
N GLY A 432 50.21 -60.11 63.59
CA GLY A 432 51.48 -59.90 62.90
C GLY A 432 51.74 -58.46 62.45
N ASP A 433 52.46 -57.73 63.29
CA ASP A 433 53.43 -56.67 62.98
C ASP A 433 52.94 -55.40 62.27
N ILE A 434 52.81 -54.25 62.97
CA ILE A 434 53.89 -53.36 63.47
C ILE A 434 54.52 -52.51 62.36
N PHE A 435 54.24 -51.20 62.37
CA PHE A 435 55.28 -50.19 62.62
C PHE A 435 54.67 -48.86 63.09
N VAL A 436 55.41 -48.17 63.95
CA VAL A 436 55.05 -46.91 64.65
C VAL A 436 56.11 -45.85 64.27
N PRO A 437 56.08 -44.64 64.84
CA PRO A 437 55.36 -43.42 64.41
C PRO A 437 56.24 -42.50 63.51
N ILE A 438 55.80 -41.26 63.26
CA ILE A 438 56.65 -40.08 63.52
C ILE A 438 55.78 -38.83 63.76
N LEU A 439 56.12 -38.12 64.83
CA LEU A 439 55.64 -36.81 65.21
C LEU A 439 56.76 -35.82 64.86
N PHE A 440 56.57 -34.90 63.93
CA PHE A 440 57.58 -33.86 63.66
C PHE A 440 56.99 -32.51 63.23
N LEU A 441 57.42 -31.46 63.95
CA LEU A 441 57.30 -30.02 63.66
C LEU A 441 55.92 -29.33 63.68
N MET A 442 55.59 -28.81 64.86
CA MET A 442 55.24 -27.39 64.97
C MET A 442 56.47 -26.51 64.65
N LEU A 443 56.21 -25.23 64.34
CA LEU A 443 57.13 -24.08 64.54
C LEU A 443 58.43 -24.04 63.69
N LEU A 444 58.45 -23.28 62.59
CA LEU A 444 58.91 -21.87 62.61
C LEU A 444 58.84 -21.19 61.20
N SER A 445 58.07 -20.10 61.08
CA SER A 445 58.41 -18.95 60.21
C SER A 445 57.54 -17.73 60.57
N VAL A 446 57.79 -17.16 61.75
CA VAL A 446 57.42 -15.77 62.09
C VAL A 446 58.62 -14.88 61.70
N VAL A 447 58.49 -13.54 61.78
CA VAL A 447 59.57 -12.50 61.65
C VAL A 447 59.80 -12.11 60.15
N LEU A 448 59.60 -10.85 59.69
CA LEU A 448 59.38 -9.56 60.36
C LEU A 448 58.83 -8.44 59.42
N ILE A 449 58.48 -7.28 60.02
CA ILE A 449 58.39 -5.91 59.45
C ILE A 449 57.12 -5.52 58.64
N SER A 450 56.07 -5.23 59.40
CA SER A 450 55.43 -3.90 59.54
C SER A 450 55.57 -2.79 58.46
N THR A 451 54.40 -2.30 58.02
CA THR A 451 54.01 -0.88 57.86
C THR A 451 55.03 0.18 57.38
N SER A 452 54.73 0.80 56.24
CA SER A 452 55.03 2.23 56.02
C SER A 452 53.91 3.07 56.63
N LEU A 453 54.26 3.98 57.54
CA LEU A 453 53.36 4.94 58.20
C LEU A 453 53.90 6.37 57.99
N ILE A 454 53.03 7.38 58.13
CA ILE A 454 53.35 8.83 58.20
C ILE A 454 53.72 9.43 56.83
N VAL A 455 52.95 10.40 56.30
CA VAL A 455 53.13 11.88 56.42
C VAL A 455 51.89 12.50 55.72
N TYR A 456 51.18 13.54 56.18
CA TYR A 456 51.22 14.33 57.43
C TYR A 456 49.94 15.18 57.56
N ILE A 457 49.63 15.68 58.76
CA ILE A 457 48.47 16.54 59.03
C ILE A 457 48.81 18.03 58.82
N LYS A 458 47.91 18.80 58.16
CA LYS A 458 47.60 20.22 58.45
C LYS A 458 46.34 20.63 57.66
N ALA A 459 45.20 20.83 58.30
CA ALA A 459 44.82 22.00 59.11
C ALA A 459 44.45 23.25 58.29
N SER A 460 43.13 23.44 58.16
CA SER A 460 42.41 24.68 58.48
C SER A 460 42.79 26.00 57.81
N ARG A 461 41.83 26.52 57.01
CA ARG A 461 41.25 27.90 56.97
C ARG A 461 40.50 28.03 55.63
N VAL A 462 39.35 28.67 55.47
CA VAL A 462 38.44 29.46 56.33
C VAL A 462 37.08 29.51 55.54
N LYS A 463 35.87 29.45 56.11
CA LYS A 463 35.21 30.53 56.86
C LYS A 463 33.90 30.04 57.53
N TYR A 464 33.85 30.14 58.85
CA TYR A 464 32.69 30.45 59.73
C TYR A 464 31.23 30.32 59.24
N PHE A 465 30.47 29.46 59.94
CA PHE A 465 29.21 29.74 60.66
C PHE A 465 28.89 31.26 60.88
N ILE A 466 27.63 31.76 60.96
CA ILE A 466 26.57 31.33 61.90
C ILE A 466 25.23 32.08 61.62
N LYS A 467 24.09 31.44 61.98
CA LYS A 467 22.74 31.98 62.31
C LYS A 467 21.81 32.68 61.27
N LEU A 468 20.51 32.37 61.44
CA LEU A 468 19.27 33.20 61.49
C LEU A 468 19.27 34.58 60.78
N ASP A 469 18.19 35.04 60.14
CA ASP A 469 16.78 34.88 60.56
C ASP A 469 15.73 35.10 59.43
N GLU A 470 14.44 35.00 59.79
CA GLU A 470 13.20 35.26 59.02
C GLU A 470 13.26 36.38 57.94
N LYS A 471 12.56 36.24 56.79
CA LYS A 471 11.14 36.67 56.67
C LYS A 471 10.40 36.28 55.39
N ASN A 472 9.11 36.00 55.57
CA ASN A 472 7.96 36.25 54.66
C ASN A 472 7.86 35.46 53.33
N LYS A 473 6.73 34.80 52.99
CA LYS A 473 5.35 34.85 53.54
C LYS A 473 4.67 33.46 53.60
N ARG A 474 4.03 33.16 54.73
CA ARG A 474 2.96 32.14 54.91
C ARG A 474 1.71 32.57 54.10
N SER A 475 0.91 31.71 53.44
CA SER A 475 0.15 30.51 53.85
C SER A 475 -1.11 30.79 54.70
N LYS A 476 -2.28 30.26 54.26
CA LYS A 476 -3.33 29.53 55.05
C LYS A 476 -4.77 29.57 54.46
N SER A 477 -5.44 28.41 54.57
CA SER A 477 -6.89 28.08 54.78
C SER A 477 -8.03 28.97 54.22
N LEU A 478 -9.03 28.48 53.47
CA LEU A 478 -10.12 27.49 53.74
C LEU A 478 -11.37 28.06 54.44
N ILE A 479 -12.56 27.83 53.83
CA ILE A 479 -13.95 28.11 54.31
C ILE A 479 -14.32 29.61 54.35
N GLY A 480 -15.49 30.13 53.95
CA GLY A 480 -16.67 29.57 53.26
C GLY A 480 -18.00 30.25 53.68
N VAL A 481 -18.80 30.78 52.72
CA VAL A 481 -20.24 31.16 52.85
C VAL A 481 -20.47 32.44 53.74
N GLU A 482 -21.47 33.35 53.65
CA GLU A 482 -22.78 33.49 52.95
C GLU A 482 -23.19 35.00 52.71
N ASN A 483 -24.45 35.24 52.29
CA ASN A 483 -25.30 36.45 52.40
C ASN A 483 -25.26 37.54 51.29
N SER A 484 -26.39 38.11 50.81
CA SER A 484 -27.80 38.07 51.29
C SER A 484 -28.88 38.10 50.18
N LEU A 485 -30.17 37.98 50.58
CA LEU A 485 -31.37 37.68 49.77
C LEU A 485 -32.18 38.92 49.31
N LYS A 486 -32.93 38.82 48.17
CA LYS A 486 -34.42 39.05 48.14
C LYS A 486 -35.13 38.83 46.78
N HIS A 487 -36.20 38.01 46.83
CA HIS A 487 -37.53 38.09 46.17
C HIS A 487 -37.78 38.09 44.63
N LYS A 488 -38.68 37.14 44.24
CA LYS A 488 -39.93 37.26 43.40
C LYS A 488 -39.85 37.87 41.97
N ALA A 489 -40.68 37.49 40.99
CA ALA A 489 -41.65 36.39 40.83
C ALA A 489 -42.08 36.29 39.34
N ASP A 490 -42.85 35.24 39.02
CA ASP A 490 -43.88 35.10 37.97
C ASP A 490 -43.58 35.46 36.48
N ASN A 491 -43.53 34.41 35.65
CA ASN A 491 -44.58 33.97 34.71
C ASN A 491 -45.29 34.99 33.77
N ILE A 492 -45.63 34.47 32.55
CA ILE A 492 -46.71 34.94 31.64
C ILE A 492 -46.33 36.23 30.85
N ASP A 493 -46.54 36.39 29.53
CA ASP A 493 -47.62 35.89 28.64
C ASP A 493 -47.24 35.79 27.14
N LYS A 494 -48.05 35.00 26.39
CA LYS A 494 -48.44 35.01 24.94
C LYS A 494 -47.40 35.23 23.79
N MET A 495 -47.34 34.47 22.69
CA MET A 495 -48.34 33.80 21.77
C MET A 495 -48.75 34.71 20.58
N ILE A 496 -49.16 34.09 19.45
CA ILE A 496 -49.79 34.70 18.24
C ILE A 496 -48.76 35.38 17.29
N SER A 497 -48.73 35.18 15.95
CA SER A 497 -49.45 34.32 14.98
C SER A 497 -48.65 34.19 13.67
N ASP A 498 -49.03 33.23 12.80
CA ASP A 498 -49.27 33.30 11.34
C ASP A 498 -48.41 34.25 10.46
N GLU A 499 -48.07 33.93 9.21
CA GLU A 499 -48.98 33.39 8.19
C GLU A 499 -48.21 32.72 7.03
N GLU A 500 -48.82 31.71 6.42
CA GLU A 500 -48.33 31.02 5.22
C GLU A 500 -49.24 31.36 4.02
N ILE A 501 -48.73 31.20 2.79
CA ILE A 501 -49.49 31.18 1.51
C ILE A 501 -49.89 32.55 0.90
N LEU A 502 -49.01 33.08 0.03
CA LEU A 502 -49.30 33.73 -1.27
C LEU A 502 -47.93 33.94 -1.97
N THR A 503 -47.59 33.54 -3.20
CA THR A 503 -48.34 32.98 -4.34
C THR A 503 -47.45 32.02 -5.15
N SER A 504 -47.97 30.84 -5.50
CA SER A 504 -47.27 29.82 -6.29
C SER A 504 -47.18 30.09 -7.81
N LYS A 505 -47.51 31.32 -8.27
CA LYS A 505 -47.49 31.71 -9.70
C LYS A 505 -46.26 32.49 -10.17
N ASN A 506 -45.51 33.13 -9.26
CA ASN A 506 -44.29 33.87 -9.64
C ASN A 506 -43.03 33.00 -9.72
N LYS A 507 -43.06 31.77 -9.17
CA LYS A 507 -41.85 30.93 -9.04
C LYS A 507 -41.32 30.44 -10.40
N ILE A 508 -42.21 30.00 -11.29
CA ILE A 508 -41.86 29.46 -12.61
C ILE A 508 -41.26 30.53 -13.54
N SER A 509 -41.74 31.78 -13.46
CA SER A 509 -41.16 32.90 -14.23
C SER A 509 -39.87 33.48 -13.62
N TYR A 510 -39.68 33.32 -12.31
CA TYR A 510 -38.49 33.82 -11.61
C TYR A 510 -37.30 32.88 -11.75
N ASP A 511 -37.52 31.56 -11.65
CA ASP A 511 -36.45 30.57 -11.83
C ASP A 511 -35.92 30.53 -13.28
N TYR A 512 -36.77 30.79 -14.30
CA TYR A 512 -36.34 30.86 -15.70
C TYR A 512 -35.46 32.10 -16.01
N ARG A 513 -35.77 33.26 -15.41
CA ARG A 513 -34.88 34.45 -15.53
C ARG A 513 -33.58 34.24 -14.78
N LYS A 514 -33.64 33.65 -13.58
CA LYS A 514 -32.46 33.37 -12.76
C LYS A 514 -31.53 32.33 -13.39
N SER A 515 -32.03 31.40 -14.20
CA SER A 515 -31.17 30.50 -14.98
C SER A 515 -30.47 31.23 -16.13
N GLN A 516 -31.14 32.14 -16.84
CA GLN A 516 -30.53 32.98 -17.88
C GLN A 516 -29.49 33.97 -17.31
N ASP A 517 -29.80 34.64 -16.21
CA ASP A 517 -28.84 35.54 -15.53
C ASP A 517 -27.62 34.75 -15.00
N ASN A 518 -27.82 33.55 -14.43
CA ASN A 518 -26.69 32.69 -14.03
C ASN A 518 -25.85 32.22 -15.23
N LEU A 519 -26.48 31.94 -16.38
CA LEU A 519 -25.78 31.52 -17.60
C LEU A 519 -24.95 32.66 -18.18
N SER A 520 -25.51 33.88 -18.25
CA SER A 520 -24.77 35.11 -18.61
C SER A 520 -23.56 35.32 -17.71
N ASN A 521 -23.77 35.36 -16.39
CA ASN A 521 -22.71 35.60 -15.42
C ASN A 521 -21.64 34.49 -15.39
N THR A 522 -22.00 33.22 -15.65
CA THR A 522 -20.98 32.15 -15.75
C THR A 522 -20.16 32.25 -17.02
N VAL A 523 -20.77 32.60 -18.16
CA VAL A 523 -20.04 32.78 -19.44
C VAL A 523 -19.13 34.02 -19.37
N GLU A 524 -19.63 35.16 -18.87
CA GLU A 524 -18.82 36.36 -18.63
C GLU A 524 -17.65 36.06 -17.66
N SER A 525 -17.86 35.28 -16.59
CA SER A 525 -16.78 34.93 -15.65
C SER A 525 -15.67 34.06 -16.25
N ILE A 526 -15.97 33.29 -17.30
CA ILE A 526 -14.98 32.51 -18.06
C ILE A 526 -14.23 33.44 -19.02
N GLU A 527 -14.95 34.32 -19.71
CA GLU A 527 -14.40 35.27 -20.70
C GLU A 527 -13.48 36.32 -20.07
N ASP A 528 -13.85 36.89 -18.92
CA ASP A 528 -12.99 37.83 -18.18
C ASP A 528 -11.63 37.24 -17.80
N SER A 529 -11.59 35.93 -17.53
CA SER A 529 -10.35 35.24 -17.16
C SER A 529 -9.49 34.87 -18.38
N ALA A 530 -10.09 34.39 -19.47
CA ALA A 530 -9.35 33.97 -20.66
C ALA A 530 -8.93 35.13 -21.59
N PHE A 531 -9.71 36.21 -21.66
CA PHE A 531 -9.56 37.24 -22.70
C PHE A 531 -8.66 38.41 -22.28
N ASN A 532 -8.70 38.82 -21.02
CA ASN A 532 -7.96 40.01 -20.55
C ASN A 532 -6.46 39.73 -20.27
N GLU A 533 -6.10 38.62 -19.61
CA GLU A 533 -4.69 38.34 -19.29
C GLU A 533 -3.87 37.90 -20.53
N SER A 534 -4.49 37.22 -21.50
CA SER A 534 -3.78 36.69 -22.67
C SER A 534 -3.29 37.79 -23.65
N ILE A 535 -4.02 38.91 -23.75
CA ILE A 535 -3.71 40.03 -24.66
C ILE A 535 -2.89 41.14 -23.99
N TYR A 536 -3.12 41.45 -22.70
CA TYR A 536 -2.42 42.55 -22.03
C TYR A 536 -1.10 42.14 -21.35
N SER A 537 -0.99 40.94 -20.77
CA SER A 537 0.26 40.51 -20.09
C SER A 537 1.43 40.31 -21.07
N LYS A 538 1.15 39.85 -22.30
CA LYS A 538 2.16 39.60 -23.35
C LYS A 538 2.62 40.86 -24.09
N LYS A 539 2.03 42.04 -23.83
CA LYS A 539 2.36 43.29 -24.55
C LYS A 539 3.75 43.86 -24.23
N ASN A 540 4.44 43.35 -23.20
CA ASN A 540 5.75 43.84 -22.75
C ASN A 540 6.94 42.88 -22.98
N LYS A 541 6.80 41.77 -23.73
CA LYS A 541 7.94 40.86 -23.99
C LYS A 541 8.10 40.27 -25.40
N LEU A 542 7.35 40.74 -26.40
CA LEU A 542 7.51 40.31 -27.80
C LEU A 542 7.85 41.47 -28.74
N LYS A 543 9.08 41.98 -28.64
CA LYS A 543 9.81 42.50 -29.81
C LYS A 543 10.30 41.31 -30.66
N ILE A 544 9.37 40.58 -31.28
CA ILE A 544 9.74 39.68 -32.37
C ILE A 544 10.18 40.56 -33.54
N GLN A 545 11.35 40.29 -34.10
CA GLN A 545 11.87 41.10 -35.20
C GLN A 545 11.07 40.83 -36.48
N LYS A 546 10.77 41.89 -37.22
CA LYS A 546 10.00 41.84 -38.49
C LYS A 546 10.65 40.95 -39.56
N SER A 547 11.91 40.58 -39.39
CA SER A 547 12.73 39.71 -40.24
C SER A 547 12.35 38.22 -40.16
N GLU A 548 11.97 37.70 -38.98
CA GLU A 548 11.69 36.26 -38.80
C GLU A 548 10.37 35.81 -39.47
N ILE A 549 9.48 36.75 -39.78
CA ILE A 549 8.20 36.46 -40.47
C ILE A 549 8.42 36.20 -41.98
N GLN A 550 9.58 36.57 -42.55
CA GLN A 550 9.84 36.39 -43.98
C GLN A 550 10.28 34.96 -44.36
N SER A 551 10.80 34.15 -43.41
CA SER A 551 11.26 32.77 -43.66
C SER A 551 10.15 31.72 -43.66
N ILE A 552 8.92 32.07 -43.27
CA ILE A 552 7.77 31.15 -43.24
C ILE A 552 7.12 31.08 -44.63
N PRO A 553 6.91 29.88 -45.23
CA PRO A 553 6.25 29.73 -46.53
C PRO A 553 4.92 30.46 -46.63
N PHE A 554 4.64 31.08 -47.79
CA PHE A 554 3.55 32.02 -47.99
C PHE A 554 2.16 31.46 -47.61
N GLU A 555 1.92 30.16 -47.84
CA GLU A 555 0.65 29.52 -47.47
C GLU A 555 0.44 29.36 -45.96
N ARG A 556 1.50 29.10 -45.18
CA ARG A 556 1.41 28.94 -43.71
C ARG A 556 0.97 30.24 -43.00
N ARG A 557 1.11 31.40 -43.64
CA ARG A 557 0.66 32.70 -43.10
C ARG A 557 -0.86 32.88 -43.04
N ARG A 558 -1.65 32.08 -43.77
CA ARG A 558 -3.12 32.22 -43.77
C ARG A 558 -3.80 31.62 -42.52
N LYS A 559 -3.32 30.48 -42.01
CA LYS A 559 -3.98 29.76 -40.89
C LYS A 559 -4.05 30.55 -39.56
N TYR A 560 -3.07 31.42 -39.29
CA TYR A 560 -2.93 32.17 -38.04
C TYR A 560 -2.70 33.68 -38.27
N PHE A 561 -3.46 34.33 -39.16
CA PHE A 561 -3.31 35.77 -39.39
C PHE A 561 -3.54 36.57 -38.08
N ILE A 562 -2.52 37.28 -37.60
CA ILE A 562 -2.40 37.69 -36.19
C ILE A 562 -3.31 38.88 -35.81
N SER A 563 -3.76 39.68 -36.77
CA SER A 563 -4.62 40.85 -36.52
C SER A 563 -6.08 40.58 -36.90
N PRO A 564 -7.07 40.97 -36.08
CA PRO A 564 -8.48 40.85 -36.45
C PRO A 564 -8.76 41.65 -37.73
N PRO A 565 -9.38 41.04 -38.76
CA PRO A 565 -9.83 41.76 -39.95
C PRO A 565 -10.82 42.87 -39.59
N GLU A 566 -10.80 43.98 -40.32
CA GLU A 566 -11.65 45.15 -40.05
C GLU A 566 -13.15 44.82 -39.98
N PHE A 567 -13.61 43.92 -40.84
CA PHE A 567 -14.98 43.38 -40.85
C PHE A 567 -15.35 42.62 -39.56
N TYR A 568 -14.40 41.89 -38.95
CA TYR A 568 -14.60 41.21 -37.67
C TYR A 568 -14.77 42.24 -36.53
N ILE A 569 -13.96 43.31 -36.53
CA ILE A 569 -14.08 44.41 -35.54
C ILE A 569 -15.46 45.08 -35.64
N ASN A 570 -15.98 45.26 -36.86
CA ASN A 570 -17.33 45.82 -37.06
C ASN A 570 -18.44 44.92 -36.45
N CYS A 571 -18.30 43.59 -36.52
CA CYS A 571 -19.23 42.66 -35.86
C CYS A 571 -19.22 42.78 -34.33
N ILE A 572 -18.03 42.92 -33.73
CA ILE A 572 -17.90 43.16 -32.28
C ILE A 572 -18.54 44.50 -31.88
N LYS A 573 -18.49 45.52 -32.75
CA LYS A 573 -19.19 46.78 -32.53
C LYS A 573 -20.72 46.60 -32.53
N LEU A 574 -21.28 45.87 -33.50
CA LEU A 574 -22.72 45.56 -33.56
C LEU A 574 -23.20 44.75 -32.35
N LEU A 575 -22.36 43.83 -31.85
CA LEU A 575 -22.58 43.10 -30.60
C LEU A 575 -22.69 44.04 -29.40
N ASN A 576 -21.75 44.99 -29.25
CA ASN A 576 -21.77 45.97 -28.17
C ASN A 576 -22.97 46.94 -28.27
N GLU A 577 -23.45 47.23 -29.49
CA GLU A 577 -24.69 47.96 -29.75
C GLU A 577 -25.97 47.10 -29.54
N LYS A 578 -25.83 45.83 -29.11
CA LYS A 578 -26.90 44.83 -28.90
C LYS A 578 -27.73 44.50 -30.16
N LYS A 579 -27.19 44.76 -31.35
CA LYS A 579 -27.82 44.48 -32.65
C LYS A 579 -27.61 43.02 -33.07
N TYR A 580 -28.18 42.10 -32.29
CA TYR A 580 -27.93 40.67 -32.43
C TYR A 580 -28.37 40.06 -33.78
N GLY A 581 -29.35 40.64 -34.46
CA GLY A 581 -29.76 40.20 -35.81
C GLY A 581 -28.70 40.53 -36.86
N GLU A 582 -28.40 41.83 -37.01
CA GLU A 582 -27.38 42.36 -37.91
C GLU A 582 -26.00 41.71 -37.67
N ALA A 583 -25.63 41.47 -36.40
CA ALA A 583 -24.39 40.78 -36.06
C ALA A 583 -24.35 39.32 -36.57
N LEU A 584 -25.44 38.55 -36.44
CA LEU A 584 -25.50 37.17 -36.94
C LEU A 584 -25.42 37.10 -38.47
N GLU A 585 -26.07 38.03 -39.17
CA GLU A 585 -26.03 38.13 -40.63
C GLU A 585 -24.60 38.45 -41.11
N THR A 586 -23.98 39.49 -40.54
CA THR A 586 -22.60 39.89 -40.86
C THR A 586 -21.60 38.77 -40.53
N PHE A 587 -21.78 38.01 -39.45
CA PHE A 587 -20.94 36.84 -39.15
C PHE A 587 -21.09 35.71 -40.18
N ASN A 588 -22.27 35.49 -40.76
CA ASN A 588 -22.44 34.47 -41.80
C ASN A 588 -21.70 34.85 -43.08
N GLU A 589 -21.82 36.11 -43.53
CA GLU A 589 -21.10 36.61 -44.71
C GLU A 589 -19.59 36.49 -44.54
N ILE A 590 -19.08 36.88 -43.37
CA ILE A 590 -17.65 36.83 -43.05
C ILE A 590 -17.15 35.38 -42.94
N ILE A 591 -17.95 34.43 -42.43
CA ILE A 591 -17.57 33.01 -42.38
C ILE A 591 -17.33 32.44 -43.79
N GLU A 592 -18.12 32.81 -44.79
CA GLU A 592 -17.87 32.37 -46.18
C GLU A 592 -16.58 32.97 -46.76
N ILE A 593 -16.29 34.24 -46.45
CA ILE A 593 -15.01 34.87 -46.81
C ILE A 593 -13.84 34.14 -46.13
N PHE A 594 -13.92 33.88 -44.82
CA PHE A 594 -12.87 33.19 -44.08
C PHE A 594 -12.70 31.72 -44.49
N ARG A 595 -13.78 31.05 -44.91
CA ARG A 595 -13.73 29.72 -45.51
C ARG A 595 -12.97 29.73 -46.84
N ARG A 596 -13.27 30.69 -47.73
CA ARG A 596 -12.59 30.83 -49.03
C ARG A 596 -11.12 31.24 -48.90
N GLU A 597 -10.79 32.12 -47.96
CA GLU A 597 -9.42 32.58 -47.74
C GLU A 597 -8.60 31.69 -46.78
N HIS A 598 -9.18 30.61 -46.26
CA HIS A 598 -8.58 29.66 -45.31
C HIS A 598 -8.19 30.27 -43.94
N TYR A 599 -8.95 31.24 -43.45
CA TYR A 599 -8.77 31.93 -42.17
C TYR A 599 -9.50 31.24 -41.02
N TYR A 600 -9.21 29.95 -40.83
CA TYR A 600 -9.92 29.07 -39.88
C TYR A 600 -9.94 29.57 -38.43
N TYR A 601 -8.89 30.25 -37.95
CA TYR A 601 -8.88 30.81 -36.60
C TYR A 601 -9.96 31.89 -36.42
N TRP A 602 -10.10 32.80 -37.39
CA TRP A 602 -11.13 33.84 -37.33
C TRP A 602 -12.53 33.28 -37.59
N MET A 603 -12.64 32.25 -38.44
CA MET A 603 -13.88 31.48 -38.63
C MET A 603 -14.35 30.84 -37.32
N ALA A 604 -13.44 30.25 -36.53
CA ALA A 604 -13.73 29.70 -35.21
C ALA A 604 -14.23 30.77 -34.24
N ASN A 605 -13.55 31.93 -34.18
CA ASN A 605 -14.03 33.07 -33.39
C ASN A 605 -15.43 33.55 -33.81
N CYS A 606 -15.73 33.61 -35.11
CA CYS A 606 -17.07 33.98 -35.59
C CYS A 606 -18.15 32.98 -35.14
N TYR A 607 -17.87 31.67 -35.16
CA TYR A 607 -18.79 30.68 -34.61
C TYR A 607 -18.93 30.79 -33.09
N GLU A 608 -17.86 31.12 -32.35
CA GLU A 608 -17.92 31.36 -30.91
C GLU A 608 -18.85 32.55 -30.58
N TRP A 609 -18.71 33.67 -31.29
CA TRP A 609 -19.60 34.82 -31.12
C TRP A 609 -21.04 34.55 -31.55
N LYS A 610 -21.27 33.76 -32.61
CA LYS A 610 -22.62 33.29 -32.97
C LYS A 610 -23.22 32.46 -31.85
N ALA A 611 -22.46 31.55 -31.24
CA ALA A 611 -22.91 30.76 -30.10
C ALA A 611 -23.26 31.64 -28.89
N TYR A 612 -22.42 32.64 -28.58
CA TYR A 612 -22.69 33.63 -27.54
C TYR A 612 -24.00 34.42 -27.79
N ILE A 613 -24.24 34.90 -29.02
CA ILE A 613 -25.51 35.52 -29.39
C ILE A 613 -26.69 34.56 -29.19
N TYR A 614 -26.54 33.30 -29.57
CA TYR A 614 -27.59 32.30 -29.36
C TYR A 614 -27.88 32.04 -27.87
N ILE A 615 -26.86 32.04 -27.00
CA ILE A 615 -27.04 32.00 -25.53
C ILE A 615 -27.85 33.21 -25.04
N LEU A 616 -27.46 34.43 -25.43
CA LEU A 616 -28.18 35.66 -25.04
C LEU A 616 -29.64 35.69 -25.54
N ARG A 617 -29.94 34.98 -26.63
CA ARG A 617 -31.30 34.81 -27.18
C ARG A 617 -32.04 33.58 -26.61
N GLY A 618 -31.45 32.85 -25.67
CA GLY A 618 -32.03 31.64 -25.06
C GLY A 618 -32.06 30.40 -25.98
N ASN A 619 -31.37 30.41 -27.11
CA ASN A 619 -31.32 29.32 -28.08
C ASN A 619 -30.09 28.43 -27.84
N GLN A 620 -30.18 27.57 -26.83
CA GLN A 620 -29.08 26.68 -26.44
C GLN A 620 -28.71 25.64 -27.52
N GLU A 621 -29.68 25.17 -28.30
CA GLU A 621 -29.44 24.18 -29.38
C GLU A 621 -28.51 24.76 -30.46
N ASN A 622 -28.79 25.98 -30.95
CA ASN A 622 -27.90 26.62 -31.92
C ASN A 622 -26.58 27.06 -31.27
N ALA A 623 -26.55 27.43 -29.99
CA ALA A 623 -25.29 27.69 -29.29
C ALA A 623 -24.38 26.46 -29.28
N LEU A 624 -24.90 25.29 -28.88
CA LEU A 624 -24.17 24.02 -28.89
C LEU A 624 -23.68 23.66 -30.30
N LYS A 625 -24.54 23.74 -31.34
CA LYS A 625 -24.14 23.49 -32.74
C LYS A 625 -22.96 24.38 -33.16
N ASN A 626 -23.02 25.68 -32.87
CA ASN A 626 -21.94 26.60 -33.23
C ASN A 626 -20.66 26.29 -32.41
N TYR A 627 -20.75 25.94 -31.13
CA TYR A 627 -19.57 25.52 -30.35
C TYR A 627 -18.94 24.19 -30.82
N HIS A 628 -19.73 23.24 -31.34
CA HIS A 628 -19.17 22.05 -31.98
C HIS A 628 -18.36 22.40 -33.25
N GLU A 629 -18.83 23.35 -34.06
CA GLU A 629 -18.03 23.88 -35.19
C GLU A 629 -16.72 24.53 -34.72
N VAL A 630 -16.74 25.28 -33.61
CA VAL A 630 -15.53 25.85 -33.01
C VAL A 630 -14.54 24.75 -32.57
N ILE A 631 -15.02 23.69 -31.91
CA ILE A 631 -14.16 22.56 -31.50
C ILE A 631 -13.53 21.88 -32.71
N ASN A 632 -14.28 21.65 -33.80
CA ASN A 632 -13.74 21.03 -35.01
C ASN A 632 -12.65 21.93 -35.64
N LEU A 633 -12.90 23.22 -35.79
CA LEU A 633 -11.90 24.17 -36.30
C LEU A 633 -10.67 24.29 -35.39
N PHE A 634 -10.84 24.26 -34.07
CA PHE A 634 -9.71 24.29 -33.14
C PHE A 634 -8.92 22.98 -33.09
N LYS A 635 -9.53 21.82 -33.37
CA LYS A 635 -8.81 20.56 -33.62
C LYS A 635 -7.92 20.67 -34.86
N ASP A 636 -8.47 21.15 -35.99
CA ASP A 636 -7.71 21.37 -37.23
C ASP A 636 -6.57 22.39 -37.09
N LEU A 637 -6.65 23.26 -36.07
CA LEU A 637 -5.65 24.29 -35.72
C LEU A 637 -4.72 23.89 -34.58
N GLY A 638 -4.89 22.71 -33.96
CA GLY A 638 -4.13 22.29 -32.77
C GLY A 638 -4.31 23.23 -31.56
N ASN A 639 -5.40 23.98 -31.48
CA ASN A 639 -5.64 24.98 -30.42
C ASN A 639 -6.26 24.31 -29.17
N ILE A 640 -5.43 23.58 -28.42
CA ILE A 640 -5.84 22.86 -27.19
C ILE A 640 -6.53 23.81 -26.19
N ASN A 641 -5.98 25.01 -25.96
CA ASN A 641 -6.58 26.01 -25.08
C ASN A 641 -8.01 26.37 -25.50
N GLY A 642 -8.23 26.58 -26.80
CA GLY A 642 -9.55 26.84 -27.35
C GLY A 642 -10.52 25.66 -27.16
N ILE A 643 -10.07 24.42 -27.39
CA ILE A 643 -10.89 23.22 -27.17
C ILE A 643 -11.33 23.12 -25.70
N ILE A 644 -10.43 23.38 -24.74
CA ILE A 644 -10.76 23.35 -23.31
C ILE A 644 -11.79 24.42 -22.95
N VAL A 645 -11.59 25.67 -23.39
CA VAL A 645 -12.53 26.78 -23.12
C VAL A 645 -13.91 26.47 -23.65
N ILE A 646 -14.02 25.98 -24.89
CA ILE A 646 -15.32 25.68 -25.50
C ILE A 646 -15.96 24.45 -24.85
N SER A 647 -15.17 23.44 -24.46
CA SER A 647 -15.68 22.30 -23.69
C SER A 647 -16.28 22.73 -22.35
N LEU A 648 -15.66 23.68 -21.65
CA LEU A 648 -16.22 24.27 -20.42
C LEU A 648 -17.50 25.09 -20.68
N LYS A 649 -17.57 25.85 -21.78
CA LYS A 649 -18.79 26.57 -22.18
C LYS A 649 -19.93 25.59 -22.49
N ILE A 650 -19.67 24.51 -23.23
CA ILE A 650 -20.64 23.43 -23.51
C ILE A 650 -21.08 22.73 -22.22
N GLY A 651 -20.15 22.32 -21.36
CA GLY A 651 -20.47 21.67 -20.09
C GLY A 651 -21.28 22.55 -19.15
N SER A 652 -21.03 23.87 -19.15
CA SER A 652 -21.85 24.85 -18.41
C SER A 652 -23.28 24.98 -18.97
N ILE A 653 -23.46 24.88 -20.30
CA ILE A 653 -24.81 24.83 -20.91
C ILE A 653 -25.55 23.58 -20.45
N TYR A 654 -24.94 22.38 -20.57
CA TYR A 654 -25.57 21.13 -20.13
C TYR A 654 -25.90 21.14 -18.64
N TYR A 655 -25.00 21.67 -17.79
CA TYR A 655 -25.27 21.89 -16.37
C TYR A 655 -26.49 22.80 -16.15
N SER A 656 -26.61 23.91 -16.89
CA SER A 656 -27.76 24.82 -16.80
C SER A 656 -29.08 24.21 -17.28
N LEU A 657 -29.02 23.21 -18.16
CA LEU A 657 -30.15 22.41 -18.65
C LEU A 657 -30.58 21.30 -17.68
N GLY A 658 -29.79 21.04 -16.63
CA GLY A 658 -29.97 19.89 -15.74
C GLY A 658 -29.46 18.56 -16.31
N ASP A 659 -28.83 18.57 -17.48
CA ASP A 659 -28.16 17.38 -18.03
C ASP A 659 -26.75 17.27 -17.42
N ILE A 660 -26.72 16.77 -16.19
CA ILE A 660 -25.48 16.62 -15.43
C ILE A 660 -24.56 15.56 -16.06
N SER A 661 -25.11 14.63 -16.86
CA SER A 661 -24.34 13.56 -17.50
C SER A 661 -23.40 14.08 -18.59
N HIS A 662 -23.93 14.91 -19.50
CA HIS A 662 -23.10 15.57 -20.50
C HIS A 662 -22.20 16.64 -19.84
N ALA A 663 -22.69 17.36 -18.82
CA ALA A 663 -21.88 18.33 -18.09
C ALA A 663 -20.63 17.72 -17.44
N LEU A 664 -20.74 16.52 -16.85
CA LEU A 664 -19.60 15.75 -16.35
C LEU A 664 -18.65 15.38 -17.49
N SER A 665 -19.15 14.79 -18.58
CA SER A 665 -18.32 14.36 -19.72
C SER A 665 -17.48 15.50 -20.30
N TYR A 666 -18.07 16.69 -20.51
CA TYR A 666 -17.34 17.86 -20.97
C TYR A 666 -16.40 18.46 -19.90
N GLY A 667 -16.77 18.36 -18.62
CA GLY A 667 -15.93 18.78 -17.49
C GLY A 667 -14.67 17.92 -17.33
N ASP A 668 -14.79 16.60 -17.48
CA ASP A 668 -13.68 15.65 -17.41
C ASP A 668 -12.80 15.75 -18.66
N HIS A 669 -13.38 15.93 -19.85
CA HIS A 669 -12.61 16.20 -21.08
C HIS A 669 -11.78 17.49 -20.95
N ALA A 670 -12.39 18.57 -20.45
CA ALA A 670 -11.70 19.84 -20.19
C ALA A 670 -10.60 19.71 -19.12
N LYS A 671 -10.88 18.99 -18.02
CA LYS A 671 -9.91 18.72 -16.94
C LYS A 671 -8.69 18.00 -17.48
N ASN A 672 -8.88 16.89 -18.19
CA ASN A 672 -7.79 16.04 -18.65
C ASN A 672 -6.92 16.77 -19.69
N LEU A 673 -7.52 17.51 -20.63
CA LEU A 673 -6.77 18.37 -21.55
C LEU A 673 -6.00 19.50 -20.83
N ALA A 674 -6.54 20.04 -19.74
CA ALA A 674 -5.87 21.07 -18.95
C ALA A 674 -4.71 20.52 -18.09
N GLU A 675 -4.86 19.32 -17.51
CA GLU A 675 -3.76 18.60 -16.84
C GLU A 675 -2.65 18.27 -17.84
N TYR A 676 -3.01 17.76 -19.01
CA TYR A 676 -2.10 17.43 -20.11
C TYR A 676 -1.26 18.63 -20.56
N GLY A 677 -1.90 19.75 -20.88
CA GLY A 677 -1.19 20.97 -21.28
C GLY A 677 -0.50 21.71 -20.12
N SER A 678 -0.58 21.21 -18.88
CA SER A 678 -0.17 21.93 -17.66
C SER A 678 -0.82 23.32 -17.50
N ILE A 679 -2.06 23.48 -17.97
CA ILE A 679 -2.77 24.76 -18.04
C ILE A 679 -3.59 24.96 -16.76
N ILE A 680 -2.88 25.37 -15.70
CA ILE A 680 -3.39 25.54 -14.33
C ILE A 680 -4.74 26.27 -14.26
N GLU A 681 -4.92 27.34 -15.05
CA GLU A 681 -6.17 28.12 -15.03
C GLU A 681 -7.40 27.31 -15.47
N TYR A 682 -7.29 26.57 -16.57
CA TYR A 682 -8.42 25.78 -17.06
C TYR A 682 -8.64 24.52 -16.22
N LEU A 683 -7.59 23.99 -15.59
CA LEU A 683 -7.72 22.90 -14.62
C LEU A 683 -8.60 23.34 -13.44
N ILE A 684 -8.36 24.52 -12.87
CA ILE A 684 -9.21 25.09 -11.82
C ILE A 684 -10.66 25.22 -12.30
N ALA A 685 -10.89 25.76 -13.51
CA ALA A 685 -12.24 25.93 -14.05
C ALA A 685 -12.97 24.58 -14.27
N SER A 686 -12.26 23.56 -14.71
CA SER A 686 -12.78 22.21 -14.93
C SER A 686 -13.15 21.52 -13.62
N LEU A 687 -12.26 21.56 -12.61
CA LEU A 687 -12.54 21.06 -11.26
C LEU A 687 -13.73 21.78 -10.61
N MET A 688 -13.89 23.09 -10.87
CA MET A 688 -15.04 23.86 -10.40
C MET A 688 -16.35 23.46 -11.10
N LEU A 689 -16.33 23.08 -12.38
CA LEU A 689 -17.50 22.56 -13.09
C LEU A 689 -17.87 21.16 -12.61
N LEU A 690 -16.90 20.25 -12.52
CA LEU A 690 -17.09 18.89 -12.00
C LEU A 690 -17.63 18.91 -10.56
N GLY A 691 -17.07 19.76 -9.70
CA GLY A 691 -17.56 19.94 -8.34
C GLY A 691 -19.03 20.40 -8.27
N LYS A 692 -19.48 21.23 -9.22
CA LYS A 692 -20.91 21.62 -9.34
C LYS A 692 -21.77 20.43 -9.77
N CYS A 693 -21.33 19.67 -10.77
CA CYS A 693 -22.04 18.50 -11.28
C CYS A 693 -22.24 17.44 -10.17
N TYR A 694 -21.17 17.06 -9.47
CA TYR A 694 -21.26 16.13 -8.34
C TYR A 694 -22.12 16.66 -7.18
N TYR A 695 -22.20 17.99 -6.99
CA TYR A 695 -23.07 18.59 -5.98
C TYR A 695 -24.56 18.42 -6.33
N GLU A 696 -24.96 18.61 -7.60
CA GLU A 696 -26.36 18.38 -8.05
C GLU A 696 -26.74 16.88 -8.04
N LEU A 697 -25.77 15.99 -8.22
CA LEU A 697 -25.96 14.53 -8.05
C LEU A 697 -26.03 14.09 -6.57
N TYR A 698 -25.99 15.02 -5.62
CA TYR A 698 -25.90 14.75 -4.17
C TYR A 698 -24.63 13.97 -3.75
N GLU A 699 -23.65 13.84 -4.64
CA GLU A 699 -22.34 13.23 -4.38
C GLU A 699 -21.40 14.23 -3.68
N PHE A 700 -21.80 14.68 -2.50
CA PHE A 700 -21.10 15.75 -1.77
C PHE A 700 -19.62 15.43 -1.47
N LYS A 701 -19.26 14.15 -1.32
CA LYS A 701 -17.85 13.73 -1.16
C LYS A 701 -17.03 13.94 -2.45
N SER A 702 -17.59 13.58 -3.61
CA SER A 702 -16.99 13.78 -4.94
C SER A 702 -16.88 15.28 -5.27
N ALA A 703 -17.91 16.06 -4.93
CA ALA A 703 -17.91 17.51 -5.04
C ALA A 703 -16.81 18.15 -4.17
N LEU A 704 -16.72 17.79 -2.88
CA LEU A 704 -15.67 18.27 -1.99
C LEU A 704 -14.26 17.91 -2.48
N ARG A 705 -14.04 16.70 -3.02
CA ARG A 705 -12.73 16.31 -3.58
C ARG A 705 -12.29 17.28 -4.68
N ASN A 706 -13.17 17.55 -5.64
CA ASN A 706 -12.90 18.47 -6.74
C ASN A 706 -12.67 19.91 -6.27
N TYR A 707 -13.53 20.44 -5.39
CA TYR A 707 -13.34 21.79 -4.85
C TYR A 707 -12.10 21.92 -3.95
N PHE A 708 -11.75 20.91 -3.14
CA PHE A 708 -10.51 20.96 -2.36
C PHE A 708 -9.27 20.90 -3.24
N TYR A 709 -9.30 20.16 -4.36
CA TYR A 709 -8.20 20.17 -5.32
C TYR A 709 -8.04 21.54 -5.98
N ALA A 710 -9.13 22.12 -6.51
CA ALA A 710 -9.13 23.48 -7.05
C ALA A 710 -8.63 24.52 -6.03
N PHE A 711 -9.07 24.43 -4.78
CA PHE A 711 -8.63 25.31 -3.69
C PHE A 711 -7.13 25.19 -3.39
N ASN A 712 -6.58 23.97 -3.38
CA ASN A 712 -5.16 23.76 -3.10
C ASN A 712 -4.28 24.36 -4.19
N ILE A 713 -4.65 24.18 -5.47
CA ILE A 713 -3.99 24.83 -6.61
C ILE A 713 -4.11 26.36 -6.46
N LEU A 714 -5.32 26.87 -6.22
CA LEU A 714 -5.59 28.30 -6.08
C LEU A 714 -4.81 28.98 -4.95
N LYS A 715 -4.50 28.26 -3.86
CA LYS A 715 -3.69 28.76 -2.73
C LYS A 715 -2.27 29.17 -3.16
N GLU A 716 -1.74 28.59 -4.23
CA GLU A 716 -0.43 28.90 -4.79
C GLU A 716 -0.51 30.00 -5.88
N THR A 717 -1.73 30.44 -6.22
CA THR A 717 -2.00 31.56 -7.13
C THR A 717 -2.42 32.83 -6.36
N ASN A 718 -2.15 34.01 -6.93
CA ASN A 718 -2.67 35.27 -6.38
C ASN A 718 -4.16 35.55 -6.75
N ASN A 719 -4.91 34.55 -7.22
CA ASN A 719 -6.29 34.75 -7.67
C ASN A 719 -7.30 34.70 -6.51
N LEU A 720 -7.48 35.84 -5.84
CA LEU A 720 -8.37 36.00 -4.69
C LEU A 720 -9.85 35.70 -5.02
N LYS A 721 -10.34 36.09 -6.22
CA LYS A 721 -11.74 35.89 -6.64
C LYS A 721 -12.09 34.40 -6.74
N LYS A 722 -11.33 33.65 -7.55
CA LYS A 722 -11.50 32.19 -7.72
C LYS A 722 -11.29 31.45 -6.38
N THR A 723 -10.35 31.89 -5.53
CA THR A 723 -10.15 31.34 -4.18
C THR A 723 -11.38 31.50 -3.28
N CYS A 724 -12.03 32.67 -3.30
CA CYS A 724 -13.23 32.93 -2.51
C CYS A 724 -14.43 32.11 -3.01
N GLU A 725 -14.64 32.04 -4.33
CA GLU A 725 -15.68 31.21 -4.95
C GLU A 725 -15.54 29.73 -4.56
N CYS A 726 -14.32 29.21 -4.59
CA CYS A 726 -14.03 27.83 -4.22
C CYS A 726 -14.27 27.56 -2.72
N LEU A 727 -13.88 28.47 -1.83
CA LEU A 727 -14.17 28.35 -0.39
C LEU A 727 -15.66 28.43 -0.08
N ILE A 728 -16.41 29.27 -0.81
CA ILE A 728 -17.87 29.35 -0.71
C ILE A 728 -18.49 28.02 -1.13
N LYS A 729 -18.06 27.42 -2.25
CA LYS A 729 -18.57 26.13 -2.74
C LYS A 729 -18.26 24.96 -1.81
N ILE A 730 -17.07 24.94 -1.19
CA ILE A 730 -16.75 24.01 -0.10
C ILE A 730 -17.70 24.21 1.09
N GLY A 731 -17.97 25.46 1.48
CA GLY A 731 -18.88 25.81 2.56
C GLY A 731 -20.34 25.42 2.30
N GLU A 732 -20.86 25.67 1.09
CA GLU A 732 -22.18 25.23 0.63
C GLU A 732 -22.30 23.70 0.67
N THR A 733 -21.28 22.98 0.21
CA THR A 733 -21.28 21.50 0.21
C THR A 733 -21.23 20.91 1.62
N LEU A 734 -20.38 21.45 2.50
CA LEU A 734 -20.35 21.06 3.92
C LEU A 734 -21.66 21.39 4.65
N PHE A 735 -22.37 22.45 4.24
CA PHE A 735 -23.69 22.78 4.79
C PHE A 735 -24.76 21.77 4.39
N GLN A 736 -24.78 21.27 3.16
CA GLN A 736 -25.70 20.19 2.74
C GLN A 736 -25.41 18.87 3.47
N MET A 737 -24.14 18.61 3.83
CA MET A 737 -23.74 17.48 4.66
C MET A 737 -24.01 17.66 6.17
N GLU A 738 -24.70 18.74 6.56
CA GLU A 738 -24.97 19.12 7.96
C GLU A 738 -23.71 19.36 8.84
N LEU A 739 -22.53 19.50 8.22
CA LEU A 739 -21.25 19.73 8.89
C LEU A 739 -21.06 21.22 9.23
N PHE A 740 -22.00 21.79 9.99
CA PHE A 740 -22.16 23.23 10.19
C PHE A 740 -20.89 23.98 10.64
N GLU A 741 -20.17 23.48 11.64
CA GLU A 741 -18.95 24.16 12.13
C GLU A 741 -17.80 24.10 11.10
N ASN A 742 -17.71 23.03 10.29
CA ASN A 742 -16.74 22.94 9.20
C ASN A 742 -17.10 23.89 8.04
N ALA A 743 -18.39 24.00 7.71
CA ALA A 743 -18.89 24.97 6.75
C ALA A 743 -18.58 26.41 7.20
N LEU A 744 -18.92 26.76 8.45
CA LEU A 744 -18.62 28.07 9.04
C LEU A 744 -17.12 28.39 9.04
N LYS A 745 -16.26 27.41 9.33
CA LYS A 745 -14.80 27.59 9.28
C LYS A 745 -14.32 28.01 7.89
N LYS A 746 -14.83 27.37 6.82
CA LYS A 746 -14.45 27.67 5.42
C LYS A 746 -15.06 28.98 4.92
N LEU A 747 -16.30 29.27 5.27
CA LEU A 747 -16.98 30.52 4.93
C LEU A 747 -16.33 31.72 5.63
N LYS A 748 -15.98 31.61 6.91
CA LYS A 748 -15.19 32.62 7.65
C LYS A 748 -13.78 32.79 7.08
N GLN A 749 -13.14 31.72 6.61
CA GLN A 749 -11.85 31.80 5.91
C GLN A 749 -11.95 32.70 4.66
N CYS A 750 -13.02 32.56 3.86
CA CYS A 750 -13.27 33.46 2.72
C CYS A 750 -13.48 34.92 3.16
N LEU A 751 -14.28 35.18 4.20
CA LEU A 751 -14.48 36.55 4.70
C LEU A 751 -13.19 37.23 5.19
N TYR A 752 -12.23 36.47 5.72
CA TYR A 752 -10.94 36.99 6.18
C TYR A 752 -10.02 37.39 5.02
N LEU A 753 -10.10 36.70 3.88
CA LEU A 753 -9.27 36.95 2.71
C LEU A 753 -9.72 38.20 1.91
N ILE A 754 -10.99 38.60 2.01
CA ILE A 754 -11.52 39.75 1.27
C ILE A 754 -11.08 41.07 1.97
N PRO A 755 -10.31 41.94 1.29
CA PRO A 755 -9.82 43.18 1.90
C PRO A 755 -10.97 44.17 2.16
N LYS A 756 -10.70 45.21 2.97
CA LYS A 756 -11.70 46.26 3.25
C LYS A 756 -12.07 47.06 2.00
N ASN A 757 -11.10 47.34 1.13
CA ASN A 757 -11.27 48.09 -0.10
C ASN A 757 -11.34 47.12 -1.29
N ALA A 758 -12.26 46.15 -1.24
CA ALA A 758 -12.42 45.13 -2.28
C ALA A 758 -13.17 45.68 -3.51
N SER A 759 -12.96 45.08 -4.67
CA SER A 759 -13.76 45.38 -5.87
C SER A 759 -15.21 44.91 -5.72
N ASN A 760 -16.12 45.49 -6.52
CA ASN A 760 -17.56 45.19 -6.48
C ASN A 760 -17.85 43.68 -6.55
N ASP A 761 -17.16 42.94 -7.41
CA ASP A 761 -17.24 41.47 -7.54
C ASP A 761 -16.95 40.73 -6.23
N LEU A 762 -15.85 41.10 -5.56
CA LEU A 762 -15.44 40.50 -4.29
C LEU A 762 -16.43 40.89 -3.17
N LEU A 763 -17.03 42.08 -3.26
CA LEU A 763 -18.04 42.56 -2.33
C LEU A 763 -19.37 41.81 -2.52
N LEU A 764 -19.76 41.49 -3.75
CA LEU A 764 -20.90 40.61 -4.07
C LEU A 764 -20.67 39.17 -3.54
N LEU A 765 -19.47 38.62 -3.73
CA LEU A 765 -19.09 37.32 -3.16
C LEU A 765 -19.14 37.34 -1.62
N LYS A 766 -18.76 38.45 -0.99
CA LYS A 766 -18.85 38.66 0.46
C LYS A 766 -20.31 38.64 0.96
N ILE A 767 -21.23 39.31 0.25
CA ILE A 767 -22.67 39.27 0.56
C ILE A 767 -23.20 37.83 0.45
N LYS A 768 -22.96 37.16 -0.69
CA LYS A 768 -23.38 35.76 -0.91
C LYS A 768 -22.86 34.81 0.17
N ASN A 769 -21.61 34.98 0.59
CA ASN A 769 -21.00 34.22 1.69
C ASN A 769 -21.73 34.49 3.03
N LEU A 770 -22.00 35.75 3.37
CA LEU A 770 -22.74 36.14 4.57
C LEU A 770 -24.18 35.58 4.60
N GLU A 771 -24.86 35.50 3.45
CA GLU A 771 -26.17 34.83 3.35
C GLU A 771 -26.10 33.34 3.70
N ILE A 772 -25.07 32.63 3.24
CA ILE A 772 -24.88 31.19 3.52
C ILE A 772 -24.58 30.99 5.01
N ILE A 773 -23.71 31.82 5.60
CA ILE A 773 -23.46 31.83 7.05
C ILE A 773 -24.76 32.09 7.82
N THR A 774 -25.62 32.99 7.32
CA THR A 774 -26.93 33.27 7.92
C THR A 774 -27.86 32.05 7.87
N LYS A 775 -27.89 31.31 6.75
CA LYS A 775 -28.65 30.05 6.63
C LYS A 775 -28.15 29.00 7.62
N ILE A 776 -26.83 28.87 7.80
CA ILE A 776 -26.25 27.96 8.80
C ILE A 776 -26.65 28.40 10.21
N TYR A 777 -26.45 29.66 10.59
CA TYR A 777 -26.81 30.13 11.94
C TYR A 777 -28.32 30.05 12.23
N ARG A 778 -29.18 30.16 11.21
CA ARG A 778 -30.62 29.87 11.34
C ARG A 778 -30.88 28.40 11.65
N LYS A 779 -30.21 27.47 10.96
CA LYS A 779 -30.26 26.02 11.27
C LYS A 779 -29.69 25.69 12.66
N MET A 780 -28.78 26.51 13.17
CA MET A 780 -28.20 26.37 14.52
C MET A 780 -28.93 27.19 15.62
N ASN A 781 -30.05 27.86 15.33
CA ASN A 781 -30.79 28.74 16.25
C ASN A 781 -29.94 29.88 16.89
N LYS A 782 -28.89 30.36 16.21
CA LYS A 782 -27.99 31.43 16.71
C LYS A 782 -28.47 32.83 16.29
N ASN A 783 -29.62 33.26 16.81
CA ASN A 783 -30.29 34.51 16.40
C ASN A 783 -29.44 35.79 16.57
N ASP A 784 -28.65 35.91 17.64
CA ASP A 784 -27.77 37.07 17.85
C ASP A 784 -26.70 37.21 16.76
N GLU A 785 -26.19 36.09 16.25
CA GLU A 785 -25.20 36.09 15.17
C GLU A 785 -25.83 36.45 13.82
N ILE A 786 -27.11 36.10 13.60
CA ILE A 786 -27.88 36.51 12.41
C ILE A 786 -28.03 38.04 12.39
N ASN A 787 -28.40 38.64 13.52
CA ASN A 787 -28.54 40.10 13.64
C ASN A 787 -27.20 40.82 13.37
N LYS A 788 -26.08 40.29 13.90
CA LYS A 788 -24.72 40.81 13.62
C LYS A 788 -24.31 40.68 12.16
N ILE A 789 -24.83 39.70 11.42
CA ILE A 789 -24.57 39.56 9.97
C ILE A 789 -25.44 40.53 9.17
N ARG A 790 -26.72 40.68 9.52
CA ARG A 790 -27.63 41.64 8.85
C ARG A 790 -27.04 43.06 8.85
N ILE A 791 -26.61 43.55 10.01
CA ILE A 791 -25.95 44.86 10.15
C ILE A 791 -24.68 44.98 9.27
N LYS A 792 -23.96 43.88 9.03
CA LYS A 792 -22.78 43.87 8.13
C LYS A 792 -23.16 43.87 6.65
N ILE A 793 -24.30 43.27 6.28
CA ILE A 793 -24.82 43.29 4.91
C ILE A 793 -25.38 44.68 4.61
N ASP A 794 -26.21 45.22 5.50
CA ASP A 794 -26.80 46.55 5.36
C ASP A 794 -25.70 47.61 5.18
N LYS A 795 -24.67 47.60 6.03
CA LYS A 795 -23.51 48.49 5.89
C LYS A 795 -22.75 48.32 4.56
N ILE A 796 -22.67 47.11 4.00
CA ILE A 796 -22.04 46.89 2.69
C ILE A 796 -22.87 47.54 1.58
N PHE A 797 -24.21 47.55 1.68
CA PHE A 797 -25.08 48.26 0.75
C PHE A 797 -24.99 49.78 0.91
N ASP A 798 -24.87 50.29 2.13
CA ASP A 798 -24.62 51.72 2.39
C ASP A 798 -23.26 52.19 1.80
N ASP A 799 -22.24 51.33 1.78
CA ASP A 799 -20.94 51.58 1.15
C ASP A 799 -21.00 51.51 -0.41
N PHE A 800 -22.13 51.08 -1.00
CA PHE A 800 -22.36 50.95 -2.46
C PHE A 800 -23.19 52.09 -3.07
N SER A 801 -23.94 52.85 -2.26
CA SER A 801 -24.87 53.92 -2.66
C SER A 801 -24.23 55.31 -2.67
#